data_AF-A0A814R870-F1
#
_entry.id   AF-A0A814R870-F1
#
_cell.length_a   1.000
_cell.length_b   1.000
_cell.length_c   1.000
_cell.angle_alpha   90.00
_cell.angle_beta   90.00
_cell.angle_gamma   90.00
#
_symmetry.space_group_name_H-M   'P 1'
#
loop_
_entity.id
_entity.type
_entity.pdbx_description
1 polymer ?
#
loop_
_entity_poly.entity_id
_entity_poly.type
_entity_poly.pdbx_seq_one_letter_code
_entity_poly.pdbx_strand_id
1 'polypeptide(L)'
;MSILKRRYIFRITFCIPVVWFLIALIILKSNYLSKGTSDNQAYQDGIVNEPIVYKNNSINAFNFVRQLRKIGSKFRQIHRERKLVAPHVDEEISGANAPGEMGTAVEIDPNQLKSDQLRKYKEGFKKHSFNEYVSDLIAIDRNLPDVRDPGCQQIEYKIPNITASIVMCFHNEAWSTLLRSLHSITNRTPLHLLKEIILVDDFSDMAQLKKPLDDYIKKLKIVSIIRLKKREGLIRSRLAGAEAVKSDVLIYLDSHIEVTQGWLEPLLDPISRNRTIIVTPIIDSIDDTSFKYVASKLDPVGVGGFDWNLHFSWHSLPERDQKKRKHRLELARSPTMAGGLFAISTSYFYELGTYDAGMEIWGGENLELSFRIWMCGGTLLTAPCSRVGHIFRATSPYKFVPGTNVVQKNAIRLAEVWLDEYKEYFYERFNFKPETYGDVSARKLLRQKLQCKSFKWYLTEVYPELYVPDDAIALGDIESLGQSTCLDVNAEHKNFKKPLGTYPCHDQGGNQFFLLNPAGEIRRDDGCLEYGGGKLDMDKDDKVLIVRCHGQRGNQSWIYNKPTQTSVHFTPKYGNPYDLSKDFSTYNWILLSDEYIMNISSSSERKKLHQFFSELGVSDFIFPINNWTYEQFDSLINIQSVSINKRLFTILQENWMITKETELFLKHLKDSIWIPTIQMSYSYNEQIDQIEINKICKLNQSNNIYIKTKQIQKLFEQHVTYVDVEIDSNSSFANDLGLIEHIALDDVISMLIHWCEKSIFYTSLSHMQNIYNYIYQNMSRNELQDLINTKPIFFVPIDSSVDGKNIIRGRFVSLSEVCWSDSTNLFIKYSSSFKTNSRFIIEPYYTEQKTIFLDTFAISLNPTVEEYINLLVHIASLETTDETVQDAFSIFKILGKWCEQSSQFIEKQDLQNKLSHKSIFPTRDHRWVCLDDNPLISDNDDIAQLFTQINNLPLIDIPSSDSTYYKFI
;
A
#
# COMPACT_ATOMS: atom_id res chain seq x y z
N MET A 1 -54.81 39.29 -0.31
CA MET A 1 -53.66 39.54 -1.20
C MET A 1 -52.89 38.24 -1.42
N SER A 2 -53.60 37.26 -1.99
CA SER A 2 -53.23 35.86 -2.12
C SER A 2 -53.50 35.41 -3.57
N ILE A 3 -52.89 34.29 -3.97
CA ILE A 3 -53.17 33.50 -5.18
C ILE A 3 -52.51 33.97 -6.51
N LEU A 4 -52.20 35.25 -6.71
CA LEU A 4 -51.58 35.71 -7.99
C LEU A 4 -50.06 35.46 -8.10
N LYS A 5 -49.29 35.43 -7.01
CA LYS A 5 -47.82 35.19 -7.07
C LYS A 5 -47.40 33.72 -7.19
N ARG A 6 -48.27 32.75 -6.85
CA ARG A 6 -47.94 31.31 -6.99
C ARG A 6 -48.21 30.75 -8.40
N ARG A 7 -49.06 31.38 -9.21
CA ARG A 7 -49.32 30.94 -10.60
C ARG A 7 -48.23 31.36 -11.60
N TYR A 8 -47.44 32.40 -11.30
CA TYR A 8 -46.36 32.86 -12.19
C TYR A 8 -45.08 32.01 -12.07
N ILE A 9 -44.75 31.56 -10.87
CA ILE A 9 -43.55 30.74 -10.62
C ILE A 9 -43.74 29.32 -11.17
N PHE A 10 -44.95 28.76 -11.12
CA PHE A 10 -45.23 27.42 -11.65
C PHE A 10 -45.25 27.32 -13.18
N ARG A 11 -45.47 28.43 -13.90
CA ARG A 11 -45.41 28.45 -15.37
C ARG A 11 -43.98 28.56 -15.91
N ILE A 12 -43.05 29.13 -15.14
CA ILE A 12 -41.65 29.32 -15.60
C ILE A 12 -40.82 28.05 -15.40
N THR A 13 -41.04 27.29 -14.32
CA THR A 13 -40.29 26.05 -14.05
C THR A 13 -40.64 24.89 -14.97
N PHE A 14 -41.82 24.88 -15.60
CA PHE A 14 -42.23 23.80 -16.51
C PHE A 14 -42.14 24.17 -18.00
N CYS A 15 -42.28 25.44 -18.39
CA CYS A 15 -42.20 25.83 -19.80
C CYS A 15 -40.76 25.88 -20.34
N ILE A 16 -39.76 26.19 -19.51
CA ILE A 16 -38.37 26.28 -19.97
C ILE A 16 -37.79 24.91 -20.37
N PRO A 17 -37.99 23.81 -19.60
CA PRO A 17 -37.53 22.48 -20.01
C PRO A 17 -38.24 21.97 -21.27
N VAL A 18 -39.55 22.24 -21.41
CA VAL A 18 -40.33 21.81 -22.58
C VAL A 18 -39.90 22.55 -23.85
N VAL A 19 -39.56 23.84 -23.76
CA VAL A 19 -39.01 24.61 -24.88
C VAL A 19 -37.62 24.09 -25.27
N TRP A 20 -36.76 23.77 -24.31
CA TRP A 20 -35.45 23.17 -24.60
C TRP A 20 -35.56 21.75 -25.17
N PHE A 21 -36.55 20.96 -24.74
CA PHE A 21 -36.83 19.63 -25.29
C PHE A 21 -37.38 19.71 -26.72
N LEU A 22 -38.25 20.68 -27.03
CA LEU A 22 -38.75 20.93 -28.38
C LEU A 22 -37.65 21.46 -29.31
N ILE A 23 -36.73 22.29 -28.82
CA ILE A 23 -35.55 22.73 -29.57
C ILE A 23 -34.62 21.54 -29.86
N ALA A 24 -34.41 20.65 -28.88
CA ALA A 24 -33.64 19.42 -29.08
C ALA A 24 -34.29 18.48 -30.12
N LEU A 25 -35.62 18.37 -30.13
CA LEU A 25 -36.35 17.60 -31.14
C LEU A 25 -36.30 18.23 -32.54
N ILE A 26 -36.28 19.56 -32.65
CA ILE A 26 -36.10 20.26 -33.94
C ILE A 26 -34.66 20.06 -34.46
N ILE A 27 -33.65 20.09 -33.59
CA ILE A 27 -32.25 19.82 -33.96
C ILE A 27 -32.05 18.35 -34.35
N LEU A 28 -32.69 17.41 -33.65
CA LEU A 28 -32.67 15.99 -34.00
C LEU A 28 -33.43 15.69 -35.31
N LYS A 29 -34.53 16.40 -35.59
CA LYS A 29 -35.28 16.26 -36.85
C LYS A 29 -34.57 16.94 -38.04
N SER A 30 -33.79 17.99 -37.80
CA SER A 30 -32.91 18.63 -38.80
C SER A 30 -31.74 17.73 -39.22
N ASN A 31 -31.23 16.90 -38.31
CA ASN A 31 -30.15 15.95 -38.61
C ASN A 31 -30.65 14.62 -39.20
N TYR A 32 -31.96 14.42 -39.28
CA TYR A 32 -32.59 13.23 -39.88
C TYR A 32 -33.09 13.45 -41.31
N LEU A 33 -32.96 14.67 -41.86
CA LEU A 33 -33.46 15.03 -43.21
C LEU A 33 -32.37 15.32 -44.26
N SER A 34 -31.09 15.00 -44.01
CA SER A 34 -30.03 15.06 -45.04
C SER A 34 -29.46 13.70 -45.46
N LYS A 35 -30.12 12.60 -45.08
CA LYS A 35 -29.86 11.27 -45.63
C LYS A 35 -31.08 10.81 -46.44
N GLY A 36 -30.94 10.81 -47.77
CA GLY A 36 -31.72 9.93 -48.64
C GLY A 36 -32.37 10.57 -49.87
N THR A 37 -31.62 10.59 -50.98
CA THR A 37 -32.05 10.30 -52.37
C THR A 37 -30.74 10.03 -53.14
N SER A 38 -30.50 8.95 -53.87
CA SER A 38 -31.36 7.97 -54.55
C SER A 38 -30.55 6.71 -54.94
N ASP A 39 -31.26 5.61 -55.10
CA ASP A 39 -30.88 4.24 -55.45
C ASP A 39 -30.17 3.99 -56.80
N ASN A 40 -29.40 2.88 -56.83
CA ASN A 40 -29.30 1.73 -57.78
C ASN A 40 -29.60 1.97 -59.30
N GLN A 41 -28.95 1.35 -60.29
CA GLN A 41 -28.41 -0.02 -60.42
C GLN A 41 -27.69 -0.19 -61.80
N ALA A 42 -27.02 -1.35 -61.97
CA ALA A 42 -26.51 -2.01 -63.20
C ALA A 42 -25.03 -1.70 -63.57
N TYR A 43 -24.13 -2.66 -63.83
CA TYR A 43 -24.25 -3.91 -64.58
C TYR A 43 -23.23 -4.99 -64.11
N GLN A 44 -23.54 -6.25 -64.41
CA GLN A 44 -22.78 -7.49 -64.16
C GLN A 44 -21.62 -7.76 -65.15
N ASP A 45 -20.86 -8.83 -64.81
CA ASP A 45 -20.00 -9.71 -65.62
C ASP A 45 -18.53 -9.29 -65.81
N GLY A 46 -17.51 -10.12 -65.54
CA GLY A 46 -17.41 -11.50 -65.04
C GLY A 46 -15.96 -12.00 -65.16
N ILE A 47 -15.65 -13.11 -64.46
CA ILE A 47 -14.67 -14.17 -64.84
C ILE A 47 -13.16 -13.80 -64.76
N VAL A 48 -12.17 -14.53 -64.24
CA VAL A 48 -11.93 -15.76 -63.43
C VAL A 48 -10.38 -15.86 -63.26
N ASN A 49 -9.91 -16.61 -62.24
CA ASN A 49 -8.58 -17.25 -62.05
C ASN A 49 -7.42 -16.49 -61.36
N GLU A 50 -7.09 -17.03 -60.18
CA GLU A 50 -5.75 -17.23 -59.56
C GLU A 50 -4.71 -17.92 -60.51
N PRO A 51 -3.42 -18.12 -60.17
CA PRO A 51 -2.54 -17.49 -59.16
C PRO A 51 -1.03 -17.31 -59.61
N ILE A 52 -0.16 -16.86 -58.68
CA ILE A 52 1.31 -17.08 -58.50
C ILE A 52 2.37 -16.39 -59.42
N VAL A 53 3.38 -15.80 -58.75
CA VAL A 53 4.87 -15.95 -58.92
C VAL A 53 5.65 -14.62 -59.00
N TYR A 54 6.59 -14.47 -58.05
CA TYR A 54 7.69 -13.50 -58.01
C TYR A 54 8.63 -13.59 -59.23
N LYS A 55 9.05 -12.44 -59.80
CA LYS A 55 10.47 -12.23 -60.14
C LYS A 55 10.83 -10.76 -60.44
N ASN A 56 12.02 -10.44 -59.94
CA ASN A 56 12.78 -9.20 -60.02
C ASN A 56 13.28 -8.82 -61.43
N ASN A 57 13.78 -7.57 -61.49
CA ASN A 57 14.67 -6.93 -62.48
C ASN A 57 13.96 -6.23 -63.65
N SER A 58 14.31 -5.02 -64.08
CA SER A 58 15.28 -4.01 -63.65
C SER A 58 15.16 -2.82 -64.63
N ILE A 59 15.52 -1.61 -64.17
CA ILE A 59 15.89 -0.41 -64.96
C ILE A 59 14.74 0.47 -65.51
N ASN A 60 14.48 1.59 -64.83
CA ASN A 60 14.88 2.91 -65.34
C ASN A 60 14.82 4.00 -64.25
N ALA A 61 15.87 4.04 -63.42
CA ALA A 61 16.05 4.96 -62.29
C ALA A 61 16.38 6.41 -62.70
N PHE A 62 16.29 6.78 -63.98
CA PHE A 62 16.66 8.12 -64.44
C PHE A 62 15.49 9.11 -64.57
N ASN A 63 14.24 8.63 -64.69
CA ASN A 63 13.06 9.51 -64.80
C ASN A 63 12.35 9.79 -63.46
N PHE A 64 12.60 8.98 -62.43
CA PHE A 64 12.03 9.19 -61.09
C PHE A 64 12.77 10.27 -60.28
N VAL A 65 14.09 10.38 -60.46
CA VAL A 65 14.93 11.38 -59.75
C VAL A 65 14.68 12.81 -60.28
N ARG A 66 14.22 12.97 -61.53
CA ARG A 66 13.89 14.28 -62.10
C ARG A 66 12.52 14.80 -61.67
N GLN A 67 11.55 13.92 -61.39
CA GLN A 67 10.26 14.32 -60.80
C GLN A 67 10.35 14.60 -59.29
N LEU A 68 11.20 13.88 -58.54
CA LEU A 68 11.41 14.15 -57.11
C LEU A 68 12.15 15.48 -56.83
N ARG A 69 13.01 15.95 -57.74
CA ARG A 69 13.61 17.30 -57.63
C ARG A 69 12.62 18.44 -57.85
N LYS A 70 11.51 18.22 -58.57
CA LYS A 70 10.43 19.22 -58.75
C LYS A 70 9.38 19.19 -57.63
N ILE A 71 9.27 18.09 -56.87
CA ILE A 71 8.41 18.00 -55.68
C ILE A 71 9.15 18.55 -54.44
N GLY A 72 10.46 18.36 -54.35
CA GLY A 72 11.32 18.90 -53.28
C GLY A 72 11.61 20.41 -53.36
N SER A 73 11.26 21.10 -54.45
CA SER A 73 11.31 22.57 -54.55
C SER A 73 9.96 23.24 -54.24
N LYS A 74 8.84 22.51 -54.41
CA LYS A 74 7.49 23.00 -54.04
C LYS A 74 7.20 22.86 -52.54
N PHE A 75 7.80 21.89 -51.86
CA PHE A 75 7.72 21.75 -50.39
C PHE A 75 8.54 22.81 -49.62
N ARG A 76 9.56 23.42 -50.24
CA ARG A 76 10.34 24.51 -49.65
C ARG A 76 9.69 25.90 -49.77
N GLN A 77 8.71 26.04 -50.66
CA GLN A 77 7.95 27.29 -50.83
C GLN A 77 6.72 27.34 -49.91
N ILE A 78 6.06 26.20 -49.64
CA ILE A 78 4.91 26.12 -48.72
C ILE A 78 5.33 26.29 -47.25
N HIS A 79 6.58 26.04 -46.89
CA HIS A 79 7.11 26.30 -45.54
C HIS A 79 7.55 27.75 -45.30
N ARG A 80 7.54 28.63 -46.32
CA ARG A 80 7.88 30.06 -46.18
C ARG A 80 6.68 31.01 -46.12
N GLU A 81 5.46 30.54 -46.42
CA GLU A 81 4.24 31.38 -46.49
C GLU A 81 3.29 31.23 -45.28
N ARG A 82 3.75 30.66 -44.16
CA ARG A 82 3.06 30.76 -42.86
C ARG A 82 3.87 31.53 -41.81
N LYS A 83 4.39 32.70 -42.18
CA LYS A 83 4.67 33.76 -41.21
C LYS A 83 3.34 34.46 -40.90
N LEU A 84 2.66 34.00 -39.86
CA LEU A 84 1.62 34.78 -39.21
C LEU A 84 2.31 35.98 -38.56
N VAL A 85 2.02 37.16 -39.09
CA VAL A 85 2.46 38.45 -38.55
C VAL A 85 1.92 38.59 -37.13
N ALA A 86 2.83 38.51 -36.15
CA ALA A 86 2.60 39.00 -34.80
C ALA A 86 2.83 40.52 -34.80
N PRO A 87 1.99 41.33 -34.12
CA PRO A 87 2.24 42.77 -34.04
C PRO A 87 3.49 43.04 -33.17
N HIS A 88 4.33 43.94 -33.67
CA HIS A 88 5.61 44.40 -33.14
C HIS A 88 5.68 44.46 -31.60
N VAL A 89 6.59 43.65 -31.05
CA VAL A 89 7.37 43.97 -29.85
C VAL A 89 8.82 43.97 -30.34
N ASP A 90 9.58 45.00 -29.98
CA ASP A 90 10.82 45.47 -30.62
C ASP A 90 11.76 44.37 -31.14
N GLU A 91 12.07 44.44 -32.44
CA GLU A 91 12.71 43.40 -33.27
C GLU A 91 14.25 43.50 -33.28
N GLU A 92 14.90 44.00 -32.21
CA GLU A 92 16.34 44.34 -32.26
C GLU A 92 17.31 43.37 -31.55
N ILE A 93 16.88 42.20 -31.05
CA ILE A 93 17.78 41.25 -30.35
C ILE A 93 17.67 39.82 -30.90
N SER A 94 17.76 39.63 -32.22
CA SER A 94 17.95 38.30 -32.82
C SER A 94 19.26 38.26 -33.63
N GLY A 95 20.39 38.19 -32.94
CA GLY A 95 21.71 38.00 -33.53
C GLY A 95 22.45 36.88 -32.81
N ALA A 96 23.46 36.28 -33.45
CA ALA A 96 24.30 35.24 -32.84
C ALA A 96 25.01 35.68 -31.53
N ASN A 97 25.02 36.99 -31.24
CA ASN A 97 25.59 37.61 -30.04
C ASN A 97 24.50 38.14 -29.06
N ALA A 98 23.23 37.75 -29.25
CA ALA A 98 22.16 38.14 -28.33
C ALA A 98 22.38 37.55 -26.92
N PRO A 99 21.98 38.25 -25.85
CA PRO A 99 22.10 37.75 -24.48
C PRO A 99 21.43 36.38 -24.32
N GLY A 100 22.21 35.40 -23.84
CA GLY A 100 21.72 34.06 -23.51
C GLY A 100 21.44 33.16 -24.71
N GLU A 101 21.77 33.60 -25.93
CA GLU A 101 21.65 32.79 -27.15
C GLU A 101 22.56 31.55 -27.06
N MET A 102 22.11 30.43 -27.65
CA MET A 102 22.77 29.12 -27.50
C MET A 102 22.92 28.69 -26.03
N GLY A 103 22.02 29.12 -25.15
CA GLY A 103 22.04 28.77 -23.72
C GLY A 103 23.26 29.30 -22.97
N THR A 104 23.94 30.31 -23.49
CA THR A 104 25.11 30.94 -22.85
C THR A 104 24.71 31.72 -21.59
N ALA A 105 25.66 31.93 -20.69
CA ALA A 105 25.41 32.66 -19.44
C ALA A 105 25.29 34.16 -19.72
N VAL A 106 24.31 34.81 -19.09
CA VAL A 106 24.21 36.27 -19.07
C VAL A 106 24.69 36.77 -17.71
N GLU A 107 25.92 37.25 -17.67
CA GLU A 107 26.53 37.78 -16.46
C GLU A 107 26.27 39.28 -16.35
N ILE A 108 25.70 39.71 -15.23
CA ILE A 108 25.41 41.10 -14.91
C ILE A 108 26.16 41.45 -13.63
N ASP A 109 27.07 42.43 -13.69
CA ASP A 109 27.68 43.01 -12.50
C ASP A 109 26.69 44.01 -11.85
N PRO A 110 26.13 43.72 -10.66
CA PRO A 110 25.15 44.60 -10.03
C PRO A 110 25.71 45.99 -9.69
N ASN A 111 27.03 46.13 -9.55
CA ASN A 111 27.67 47.41 -9.22
C ASN A 111 27.65 48.39 -10.39
N GLN A 112 27.48 47.89 -11.61
CA GLN A 112 27.42 48.68 -12.84
C GLN A 112 25.99 49.05 -13.25
N LEU A 113 24.99 48.52 -12.55
CA LEU A 113 23.57 48.82 -12.83
C LEU A 113 23.18 50.20 -12.29
N LYS A 114 22.42 50.95 -13.09
CA LYS A 114 21.76 52.18 -12.61
C LYS A 114 20.77 51.83 -11.48
N SER A 115 20.43 52.79 -10.63
CA SER A 115 19.54 52.61 -9.47
C SER A 115 18.24 51.87 -9.81
N ASP A 116 17.55 52.25 -10.89
CA ASP A 116 16.31 51.61 -11.33
C ASP A 116 16.50 50.17 -11.84
N GLN A 117 17.61 49.90 -12.53
CA GLN A 117 17.95 48.56 -13.01
C GLN A 117 18.33 47.65 -11.84
N LEU A 118 19.13 48.15 -10.89
CA LEU A 118 19.49 47.45 -9.67
C LEU A 118 18.25 47.11 -8.83
N ARG A 119 17.27 48.03 -8.77
CA ARG A 119 15.98 47.76 -8.12
C ARG A 119 15.24 46.61 -8.79
N LYS A 120 15.08 46.64 -10.12
CA LYS A 120 14.44 45.54 -10.89
C LYS A 120 15.17 44.21 -10.71
N TYR A 121 16.50 44.23 -10.76
CA TYR A 121 17.36 43.08 -10.52
C TYR A 121 17.08 42.42 -9.16
N LYS A 122 17.06 43.22 -8.09
CA LYS A 122 16.80 42.72 -6.72
C LYS A 122 15.34 42.30 -6.52
N GLU A 123 14.38 43.06 -7.04
CA GLU A 123 12.95 42.76 -6.90
C GLU A 123 12.55 41.48 -7.64
N GLY A 124 13.10 41.25 -8.85
CA GLY A 124 12.84 40.04 -9.64
C GLY A 124 13.22 38.78 -8.88
N PHE A 125 14.45 38.74 -8.33
CA PHE A 125 14.92 37.61 -7.53
C PHE A 125 14.07 37.40 -6.28
N LYS A 126 13.72 38.47 -5.57
CA LYS A 126 12.87 38.40 -4.38
C LYS A 126 11.47 37.83 -4.69
N LYS A 127 10.92 38.16 -5.85
CA LYS A 127 9.54 37.82 -6.23
C LYS A 127 9.42 36.41 -6.79
N HIS A 128 10.41 35.97 -7.57
CA HIS A 128 10.32 34.74 -8.34
C HIS A 128 11.33 33.65 -7.91
N SER A 129 12.25 33.98 -6.99
CA SER A 129 13.36 33.11 -6.56
C SER A 129 14.30 32.70 -7.70
N PHE A 130 14.40 33.53 -8.73
CA PHE A 130 15.37 33.52 -9.82
C PHE A 130 15.45 34.92 -10.44
N ASN A 131 16.48 35.18 -11.23
CA ASN A 131 16.77 36.49 -11.79
C ASN A 131 15.87 36.88 -12.97
N GLU A 132 14.65 37.36 -12.68
CA GLU A 132 13.70 37.85 -13.69
C GLU A 132 14.32 38.93 -14.59
N TYR A 133 15.17 39.82 -14.04
CA TYR A 133 15.83 40.86 -14.83
C TYR A 133 16.71 40.29 -15.93
N VAL A 134 17.52 39.26 -15.63
CA VAL A 134 18.31 38.55 -16.64
C VAL A 134 17.40 37.82 -17.62
N SER A 135 16.35 37.16 -17.14
CA SER A 135 15.36 36.52 -18.01
C SER A 135 14.76 37.51 -19.03
N ASP A 136 14.42 38.72 -18.60
CA ASP A 136 13.78 39.71 -19.47
C ASP A 136 14.70 40.25 -20.58
N LEU A 137 16.03 40.12 -20.41
CA LEU A 137 17.03 40.47 -21.44
C LEU A 137 17.21 39.36 -22.49
N ILE A 138 16.79 38.13 -22.17
CA ILE A 138 16.97 36.96 -23.03
C ILE A 138 15.74 36.78 -23.90
N ALA A 139 15.96 36.61 -25.21
CA ALA A 139 14.90 36.37 -26.17
C ALA A 139 13.97 35.22 -25.74
N ILE A 140 12.65 35.40 -25.94
CA ILE A 140 11.65 34.38 -25.63
C ILE A 140 11.75 33.15 -26.55
N ASP A 141 12.43 33.29 -27.69
CA ASP A 141 12.65 32.27 -28.71
C ASP A 141 14.14 31.95 -28.91
N ARG A 142 15.00 32.24 -27.92
CA ARG A 142 16.44 31.94 -27.97
C ARG A 142 16.72 30.51 -28.40
N ASN A 143 17.79 30.28 -29.17
CA ASN A 143 18.21 28.91 -29.52
C ASN A 143 18.97 28.23 -28.37
N LEU A 144 18.95 26.90 -28.36
CA LEU A 144 19.69 26.06 -27.44
C LEU A 144 20.63 25.12 -28.20
N PRO A 145 21.77 24.73 -27.61
CA PRO A 145 22.65 23.74 -28.19
C PRO A 145 21.98 22.35 -28.16
N ASP A 146 22.29 21.50 -29.14
CA ASP A 146 21.91 20.09 -29.06
C ASP A 146 22.87 19.36 -28.12
N VAL A 147 22.46 19.27 -26.85
CA VAL A 147 23.23 18.63 -25.76
C VAL A 147 23.01 17.13 -25.67
N ARG A 148 22.21 16.55 -26.56
CA ARG A 148 21.96 15.11 -26.58
C ARG A 148 23.21 14.39 -27.02
N ASP A 149 23.26 13.11 -26.66
CA ASP A 149 24.30 12.25 -27.18
C ASP A 149 24.22 12.17 -28.71
N PRO A 150 25.34 12.17 -29.46
CA PRO A 150 25.31 12.02 -30.92
C PRO A 150 24.55 10.78 -31.39
N GLY A 151 24.57 9.69 -30.61
CA GLY A 151 23.80 8.48 -30.92
C GLY A 151 22.28 8.69 -30.89
N CYS A 152 21.76 9.66 -30.12
CA CYS A 152 20.33 9.95 -30.04
C CYS A 152 19.75 10.44 -31.37
N GLN A 153 20.57 11.09 -32.21
CA GLN A 153 20.15 11.58 -33.53
C GLN A 153 19.96 10.43 -34.54
N GLN A 154 20.53 9.26 -34.26
CA GLN A 154 20.50 8.09 -35.12
C GLN A 154 19.35 7.13 -34.77
N ILE A 155 18.64 7.39 -33.66
CA ILE A 155 17.51 6.56 -33.22
C ILE A 155 16.28 6.89 -34.04
N GLU A 156 15.71 5.88 -34.70
CA GLU A 156 14.44 5.98 -35.40
C GLU A 156 13.30 5.60 -34.43
N TYR A 157 12.44 6.57 -34.11
CA TYR A 157 11.27 6.36 -33.26
C TYR A 157 10.05 5.98 -34.09
N LYS A 158 9.29 4.98 -33.64
CA LYS A 158 8.09 4.46 -34.32
C LYS A 158 6.86 4.83 -33.51
N ILE A 159 6.25 5.96 -33.85
CA ILE A 159 5.11 6.54 -33.12
C ILE A 159 3.85 6.47 -33.99
N PRO A 160 3.06 5.38 -33.93
CA PRO A 160 1.88 5.22 -34.79
C PRO A 160 0.68 6.04 -34.30
N ASN A 161 0.33 7.11 -35.02
CA ASN A 161 -0.93 7.87 -34.92
C ASN A 161 -1.39 8.30 -33.51
N ILE A 162 -0.49 8.43 -32.54
CA ILE A 162 -0.80 9.03 -31.24
C ILE A 162 -0.45 10.51 -31.21
N THR A 163 -1.20 11.26 -30.41
CA THR A 163 -0.95 12.67 -30.15
C THR A 163 -0.77 12.94 -28.66
N ALA A 164 -0.15 14.06 -28.33
CA ALA A 164 0.11 14.50 -26.96
C ALA A 164 -0.50 15.88 -26.67
N SER A 165 -1.10 16.03 -25.50
CA SER A 165 -1.54 17.31 -24.94
C SER A 165 -0.63 17.64 -23.77
N ILE A 166 -0.10 18.86 -23.77
CA ILE A 166 0.81 19.34 -22.73
C ILE A 166 0.02 20.18 -21.74
N VAL A 167 0.06 19.83 -20.46
CA VAL A 167 -0.55 20.61 -19.37
C VAL A 167 0.56 21.33 -18.60
N MET A 168 0.43 22.65 -18.50
CA MET A 168 1.36 23.51 -17.75
C MET A 168 0.59 24.31 -16.71
N CYS A 169 0.86 24.07 -15.43
CA CYS A 169 0.27 24.82 -14.33
C CYS A 169 1.17 26.00 -13.98
N PHE A 170 0.58 27.15 -13.64
CA PHE A 170 1.35 28.30 -13.20
C PHE A 170 0.58 29.12 -12.15
N HIS A 171 1.33 29.72 -11.24
CA HIS A 171 0.85 30.74 -10.31
C HIS A 171 1.91 31.83 -10.24
N ASN A 172 1.56 33.08 -10.56
CA ASN A 172 2.47 34.23 -10.46
C ASN A 172 3.85 33.99 -11.11
N GLU A 173 3.86 33.30 -12.25
CA GLU A 173 5.09 33.07 -13.01
C GLU A 173 5.59 34.36 -13.68
N ALA A 174 6.90 34.48 -13.86
CA ALA A 174 7.45 35.61 -14.60
C ALA A 174 7.00 35.56 -16.08
N TRP A 175 6.77 36.73 -16.67
CA TRP A 175 6.25 36.82 -18.04
C TRP A 175 7.21 36.21 -19.06
N SER A 176 8.49 36.57 -18.96
CA SER A 176 9.53 36.10 -19.88
C SER A 176 9.74 34.58 -19.80
N THR A 177 9.73 34.00 -18.60
CA THR A 177 9.92 32.54 -18.42
C THR A 177 8.74 31.74 -18.95
N LEU A 178 7.50 32.12 -18.59
CA LEU A 178 6.29 31.44 -19.05
C LEU A 178 6.19 31.45 -20.59
N LEU A 179 6.44 32.59 -21.22
CA LEU A 179 6.42 32.70 -22.66
C LEU A 179 7.57 31.92 -23.31
N ARG A 180 8.78 31.97 -22.74
CA ARG A 180 9.92 31.20 -23.26
C ARG A 180 9.66 29.70 -23.21
N SER A 181 8.99 29.20 -22.17
CA SER A 181 8.55 27.81 -22.10
C SER A 181 7.58 27.46 -23.23
N LEU A 182 6.54 28.27 -23.44
CA LEU A 182 5.59 28.07 -24.53
C LEU A 182 6.26 28.07 -25.90
N HIS A 183 7.12 29.05 -26.17
CA HIS A 183 7.85 29.16 -27.44
C HIS A 183 8.83 28.02 -27.65
N SER A 184 9.53 27.58 -26.60
CA SER A 184 10.42 26.42 -26.69
C SER A 184 9.66 25.18 -27.17
N ILE A 185 8.45 24.95 -26.64
CA ILE A 185 7.59 23.82 -27.00
C ILE A 185 7.08 23.98 -28.43
N THR A 186 6.52 25.14 -28.79
CA THR A 186 5.93 25.34 -30.11
C THR A 186 6.97 25.30 -31.23
N ASN A 187 8.20 25.74 -30.94
CA ASN A 187 9.26 25.84 -31.95
C ASN A 187 10.00 24.51 -32.16
N ARG A 188 10.05 23.63 -31.16
CA ARG A 188 10.89 22.41 -31.19
C ARG A 188 10.09 21.10 -31.16
N THR A 189 8.77 21.18 -31.16
CA THR A 189 7.88 20.01 -31.17
C THR A 189 7.28 19.78 -32.56
N PRO A 190 7.32 18.55 -33.12
CA PRO A 190 6.64 18.24 -34.37
C PRO A 190 5.12 18.45 -34.29
N LEU A 191 4.56 19.29 -35.18
CA LEU A 191 3.14 19.66 -35.17
C LEU A 191 2.15 18.50 -35.30
N HIS A 192 2.56 17.37 -35.87
CA HIS A 192 1.71 16.19 -36.02
C HIS A 192 1.60 15.36 -34.73
N LEU A 193 2.53 15.55 -33.79
CA LEU A 193 2.53 14.87 -32.48
C LEU A 193 1.87 15.74 -31.39
N LEU A 194 1.90 17.06 -31.53
CA LEU A 194 1.33 18.00 -30.56
C LEU A 194 -0.14 18.31 -30.88
N LYS A 195 -1.05 17.93 -29.99
CA LYS A 195 -2.49 18.22 -30.12
C LYS A 195 -2.84 19.62 -29.66
N GLU A 196 -2.44 19.96 -28.44
CA GLU A 196 -2.75 21.22 -27.76
C GLU A 196 -1.80 21.44 -26.57
N ILE A 197 -1.71 22.69 -26.12
CA ILE A 197 -1.07 23.07 -24.86
C ILE A 197 -2.16 23.71 -23.99
N ILE A 198 -2.31 23.22 -22.76
CA ILE A 198 -3.32 23.66 -21.79
C ILE A 198 -2.58 24.35 -20.64
N LEU A 199 -2.69 25.67 -20.58
CA LEU A 199 -2.21 26.46 -19.46
C LEU A 199 -3.26 26.46 -18.35
N VAL A 200 -2.87 26.17 -17.11
CA VAL A 200 -3.75 26.24 -15.95
C VAL A 200 -3.25 27.31 -14.99
N ASP A 201 -3.98 28.43 -14.92
CA ASP A 201 -3.73 29.50 -13.95
C ASP A 201 -4.33 29.14 -12.59
N ASP A 202 -3.46 28.82 -11.63
CA ASP A 202 -3.81 28.57 -10.23
C ASP A 202 -4.02 29.88 -9.46
N PHE A 203 -4.96 30.71 -9.95
CA PHE A 203 -5.38 31.95 -9.29
C PHE A 203 -4.23 32.96 -9.08
N SER A 204 -3.45 33.24 -10.13
CA SER A 204 -2.44 34.32 -10.13
C SER A 204 -3.06 35.69 -9.82
N ASP A 205 -2.30 36.63 -9.27
CA ASP A 205 -2.74 38.02 -9.01
C ASP A 205 -2.01 39.07 -9.87
N MET A 206 -0.91 38.68 -10.51
CA MET A 206 -0.13 39.55 -11.41
C MET A 206 -0.95 40.01 -12.62
N ALA A 207 -1.07 41.33 -12.81
CA ALA A 207 -1.89 41.95 -13.84
C ALA A 207 -1.53 41.48 -15.27
N GLN A 208 -0.23 41.32 -15.57
CA GLN A 208 0.25 40.83 -16.85
C GLN A 208 -0.23 39.41 -17.17
N LEU A 209 -0.44 38.57 -16.15
CA LEU A 209 -0.89 37.19 -16.33
C LEU A 209 -2.38 37.07 -16.58
N LYS A 210 -3.14 38.17 -16.58
CA LYS A 210 -4.59 38.19 -16.81
C LYS A 210 -4.90 38.48 -18.28
N LYS A 211 -5.55 39.61 -18.53
CA LYS A 211 -5.97 40.04 -19.87
C LYS A 211 -4.81 40.11 -20.87
N PRO A 212 -3.61 40.62 -20.53
CA PRO A 212 -2.49 40.65 -21.47
C PRO A 212 -2.04 39.25 -21.91
N LEU A 213 -1.99 38.28 -20.99
CA LEU A 213 -1.71 36.90 -21.32
C LEU A 213 -2.81 36.30 -22.21
N ASP A 214 -4.09 36.51 -21.89
CA ASP A 214 -5.19 36.01 -22.73
C ASP A 214 -5.09 36.51 -24.18
N ASP A 215 -4.76 37.79 -24.36
CA ASP A 215 -4.63 38.40 -25.69
C ASP A 215 -3.35 37.95 -26.42
N TYR A 216 -2.30 37.58 -25.69
CA TYR A 216 -1.12 36.95 -26.25
C TYR A 216 -1.42 35.50 -26.71
N ILE A 217 -2.03 34.70 -25.84
CA ILE A 217 -2.34 33.28 -26.09
C ILE A 217 -3.30 33.10 -27.25
N LYS A 218 -4.26 34.01 -27.47
CA LYS A 218 -5.14 33.98 -28.67
C LYS A 218 -4.38 33.97 -30.00
N LYS A 219 -3.15 34.48 -30.04
CA LYS A 219 -2.30 34.45 -31.23
C LYS A 219 -1.69 33.06 -31.47
N LEU A 220 -1.55 32.27 -30.41
CA LEU A 220 -1.03 30.90 -30.43
C LEU A 220 -2.20 29.90 -30.55
N LYS A 221 -2.58 29.55 -31.78
CA LYS A 221 -3.77 28.72 -32.08
C LYS A 221 -3.82 27.34 -31.38
N ILE A 222 -2.68 26.83 -30.92
CA ILE A 222 -2.58 25.51 -30.27
C ILE A 222 -2.65 25.59 -28.73
N VAL A 223 -2.66 26.81 -28.16
CA VAL A 223 -2.62 27.03 -26.72
C VAL A 223 -3.98 27.47 -26.21
N SER A 224 -4.43 26.86 -25.14
CA SER A 224 -5.65 27.22 -24.40
C SER A 224 -5.32 27.53 -22.95
N ILE A 225 -6.20 28.25 -22.26
CA ILE A 225 -5.99 28.63 -20.86
C ILE A 225 -7.24 28.35 -20.01
N ILE A 226 -7.02 27.72 -18.87
CA ILE A 226 -8.00 27.45 -17.81
C ILE A 226 -7.66 28.35 -16.63
N ARG A 227 -8.65 29.06 -16.11
CA ARG A 227 -8.48 29.97 -14.96
C ARG A 227 -9.22 29.40 -13.75
N LEU A 228 -8.48 29.00 -12.70
CA LEU A 228 -9.10 28.55 -11.46
C LEU A 228 -9.66 29.75 -10.66
N LYS A 229 -10.79 29.53 -10.00
CA LYS A 229 -11.53 30.57 -9.26
C LYS A 229 -10.95 30.89 -7.89
N LYS A 230 -10.09 30.01 -7.36
CA LYS A 230 -9.36 30.15 -6.11
C LYS A 230 -8.04 29.40 -6.24
N ARG A 231 -7.08 29.70 -5.35
CA ARG A 231 -5.79 29.01 -5.30
C ARG A 231 -5.98 27.60 -4.74
N GLU A 232 -5.86 26.60 -5.61
CA GLU A 232 -6.06 25.18 -5.32
C GLU A 232 -4.74 24.41 -5.18
N GLY A 233 -3.64 24.96 -5.72
CA GLY A 233 -2.33 24.30 -5.70
C GLY A 233 -1.99 23.57 -6.99
N LEU A 234 -0.72 23.13 -7.09
CA LEU A 234 -0.20 22.38 -8.24
C LEU A 234 -1.01 21.12 -8.50
N ILE A 235 -1.26 20.30 -7.46
CA ILE A 235 -1.87 18.97 -7.60
C ILE A 235 -3.27 19.08 -8.23
N ARG A 236 -4.11 19.97 -7.69
CA ARG A 236 -5.47 20.19 -8.19
C ARG A 236 -5.51 20.96 -9.50
N SER A 237 -4.54 21.83 -9.76
CA SER A 237 -4.37 22.47 -11.07
C SER A 237 -4.05 21.45 -12.14
N ARG A 238 -3.20 20.47 -11.84
CA ARG A 238 -2.90 19.35 -12.74
C ARG A 238 -4.14 18.52 -13.03
N LEU A 239 -4.95 18.20 -12.01
CA LEU A 239 -6.24 17.52 -12.19
C LEU A 239 -7.19 18.30 -13.13
N ALA A 240 -7.35 19.60 -12.91
CA ALA A 240 -8.17 20.45 -13.77
C ALA A 240 -7.65 20.51 -15.22
N GLY A 241 -6.33 20.50 -15.40
CA GLY A 241 -5.71 20.40 -16.72
C GLY A 241 -5.95 19.04 -17.38
N ALA A 242 -5.79 17.95 -16.64
CA ALA A 242 -6.03 16.58 -17.12
C ALA A 242 -7.47 16.39 -17.60
N GLU A 243 -8.46 16.94 -16.90
CA GLU A 243 -9.87 16.88 -17.30
C GLU A 243 -10.15 17.52 -18.67
N ALA A 244 -9.30 18.44 -19.12
CA ALA A 244 -9.44 19.10 -20.42
C ALA A 244 -8.67 18.42 -21.56
N VAL A 245 -7.83 17.41 -21.26
CA VAL A 245 -6.97 16.72 -22.23
C VAL A 245 -7.80 15.87 -23.20
N LYS A 246 -7.49 15.98 -24.50
CA LYS A 246 -8.18 15.23 -25.57
C LYS A 246 -7.29 14.26 -26.35
N SER A 247 -6.02 14.18 -26.00
CA SER A 247 -5.01 13.36 -26.69
C SER A 247 -4.81 11.99 -26.04
N ASP A 248 -4.09 11.12 -26.73
CA ASP A 248 -3.73 9.77 -26.27
C ASP A 248 -2.74 9.79 -25.11
N VAL A 249 -1.83 10.78 -25.12
CA VAL A 249 -0.79 10.98 -24.10
C VAL A 249 -0.95 12.35 -23.44
N LEU A 250 -0.93 12.36 -22.12
CA LEU A 250 -0.86 13.54 -21.26
C LEU A 250 0.60 13.79 -20.88
N ILE A 251 1.07 15.02 -21.06
CA ILE A 251 2.40 15.44 -20.64
C ILE A 251 2.28 16.60 -19.68
N TYR A 252 2.88 16.48 -18.49
CA TYR A 252 3.05 17.63 -17.61
C TYR A 252 4.41 18.27 -17.84
N LEU A 253 4.41 19.61 -17.89
CA LEU A 253 5.61 20.43 -17.88
C LEU A 253 5.41 21.61 -16.93
N ASP A 254 6.46 22.01 -16.22
CA ASP A 254 6.43 23.22 -15.39
C ASP A 254 6.49 24.49 -16.24
N SER A 255 6.11 25.63 -15.65
CA SER A 255 5.99 26.93 -16.34
C SER A 255 7.29 27.70 -16.58
N HIS A 256 8.44 27.08 -16.26
CA HIS A 256 9.77 27.68 -16.31
C HIS A 256 10.80 26.65 -16.82
N ILE A 257 10.50 26.13 -18.00
CA ILE A 257 11.29 25.12 -18.71
C ILE A 257 11.72 25.62 -20.08
N GLU A 258 12.71 24.97 -20.68
CA GLU A 258 13.03 25.06 -22.10
C GLU A 258 13.32 23.67 -22.66
N VAL A 259 12.50 23.20 -23.61
CA VAL A 259 12.71 21.90 -24.25
C VAL A 259 13.80 21.97 -25.32
N THR A 260 14.56 20.88 -25.52
CA THR A 260 15.55 20.79 -26.62
C THR A 260 14.95 20.23 -27.90
N GLN A 261 15.72 20.23 -28.99
CA GLN A 261 15.32 19.55 -30.21
C GLN A 261 15.14 18.04 -29.98
N GLY A 262 14.06 17.46 -30.52
CA GLY A 262 13.80 16.02 -30.47
C GLY A 262 13.53 15.46 -29.07
N TRP A 263 12.97 16.29 -28.19
CA TRP A 263 12.65 15.92 -26.81
C TRP A 263 11.41 15.03 -26.69
N LEU A 264 10.46 15.11 -27.61
CA LEU A 264 9.12 14.51 -27.44
C LEU A 264 9.09 13.05 -27.90
N GLU A 265 9.72 12.75 -29.03
CA GLU A 265 9.71 11.44 -29.67
C GLU A 265 10.19 10.31 -28.73
N PRO A 266 11.29 10.47 -27.97
CA PRO A 266 11.75 9.46 -27.01
C PRO A 266 10.79 9.23 -25.83
N LEU A 267 9.89 10.17 -25.54
CA LEU A 267 8.86 10.02 -24.52
C LEU A 267 7.65 9.24 -25.05
N LEU A 268 7.23 9.52 -26.28
CA LEU A 268 6.02 8.94 -26.89
C LEU A 268 6.22 7.51 -27.39
N ASP A 269 7.38 7.22 -27.99
CA ASP A 269 7.68 5.92 -28.60
C ASP A 269 7.46 4.71 -27.65
N PRO A 270 7.98 4.68 -26.42
CA PRO A 270 7.68 3.57 -25.49
C PRO A 270 6.22 3.52 -25.03
N ILE A 271 5.56 4.66 -24.81
CA ILE A 271 4.14 4.72 -24.39
C ILE A 271 3.24 4.18 -25.49
N SER A 272 3.57 4.46 -26.76
CA SER A 272 2.83 3.95 -27.92
C SER A 272 2.86 2.43 -28.03
N ARG A 273 3.93 1.79 -27.53
CA ARG A 273 4.12 0.33 -27.53
C ARG A 273 3.50 -0.33 -26.30
N ASN A 274 3.55 0.34 -25.16
CA ASN A 274 2.91 -0.10 -23.94
C ASN A 274 2.38 1.10 -23.14
N ARG A 275 1.05 1.23 -23.08
CA ARG A 275 0.34 2.31 -22.41
C ARG A 275 0.61 2.41 -20.90
N THR A 276 1.10 1.33 -20.27
CA THR A 276 1.41 1.29 -18.82
C THR A 276 2.81 1.81 -18.48
N ILE A 277 3.59 2.22 -19.49
CA ILE A 277 4.87 2.89 -19.32
C ILE A 277 4.65 4.39 -19.09
N ILE A 278 5.36 4.92 -18.10
CA ILE A 278 5.46 6.35 -17.81
C ILE A 278 6.90 6.75 -18.08
N VAL A 279 7.09 7.89 -18.76
CA VAL A 279 8.43 8.32 -19.17
C VAL A 279 8.74 9.73 -18.69
N THR A 280 9.90 9.91 -18.10
CA THR A 280 10.46 11.22 -17.74
C THR A 280 11.60 11.59 -18.71
N PRO A 281 11.76 12.89 -19.05
CA PRO A 281 12.96 13.37 -19.70
C PRO A 281 14.13 13.40 -18.71
N ILE A 282 15.35 13.51 -19.21
CA ILE A 282 16.45 14.05 -18.41
C ILE A 282 16.19 15.54 -18.20
N ILE A 283 16.15 15.92 -16.93
CA ILE A 283 15.96 17.31 -16.52
C ILE A 283 17.35 17.95 -16.43
N ASP A 284 17.63 18.89 -17.33
CA ASP A 284 18.83 19.70 -17.32
C ASP A 284 18.60 20.95 -16.45
N SER A 285 19.68 21.59 -15.98
CA SER A 285 19.57 22.78 -15.15
C SER A 285 19.64 24.06 -16.00
N ILE A 286 18.73 24.99 -15.76
CA ILE A 286 18.87 26.38 -16.19
C ILE A 286 19.23 27.18 -14.94
N ASP A 287 20.42 27.80 -14.95
CA ASP A 287 20.95 28.55 -13.81
C ASP A 287 19.99 29.70 -13.42
N ASP A 288 19.60 29.78 -12.16
CA ASP A 288 18.60 30.74 -11.67
C ASP A 288 19.13 32.19 -11.61
N THR A 289 20.45 32.39 -11.73
CA THR A 289 21.09 33.72 -11.78
C THR A 289 21.40 34.20 -13.18
N SER A 290 22.06 33.38 -13.99
CA SER A 290 22.64 33.72 -15.30
C SER A 290 21.88 33.14 -16.48
N PHE A 291 20.89 32.27 -16.23
CA PHE A 291 20.09 31.59 -17.26
C PHE A 291 20.90 30.72 -18.24
N LYS A 292 22.13 30.36 -17.86
CA LYS A 292 22.96 29.39 -18.58
C LYS A 292 22.26 28.03 -18.59
N TYR A 293 22.21 27.40 -19.76
CA TYR A 293 21.74 26.02 -19.89
C TYR A 293 22.88 25.05 -19.55
N VAL A 294 22.67 24.19 -18.57
CA VAL A 294 23.67 23.25 -18.05
C VAL A 294 23.13 21.82 -18.20
N ALA A 295 23.68 21.09 -19.16
CA ALA A 295 23.27 19.72 -19.44
C ALA A 295 23.71 18.75 -18.32
N SER A 296 22.79 17.89 -17.90
CA SER A 296 23.04 16.83 -16.93
C SER A 296 23.93 15.73 -17.55
N LYS A 297 24.79 15.13 -16.73
CA LYS A 297 25.66 14.02 -17.17
C LYS A 297 24.82 12.78 -17.51
N LEU A 298 25.24 12.03 -18.53
CA LEU A 298 24.58 10.80 -18.98
C LEU A 298 25.11 9.52 -18.36
N ASP A 299 26.35 9.52 -17.87
CA ASP A 299 27.02 8.31 -17.40
C ASP A 299 27.61 8.49 -15.99
N PRO A 300 27.03 7.82 -14.97
CA PRO A 300 25.75 7.12 -15.02
C PRO A 300 24.57 8.10 -15.18
N VAL A 301 23.46 7.61 -15.73
CA VAL A 301 22.23 8.41 -15.87
C VAL A 301 21.60 8.63 -14.49
N GLY A 302 21.13 9.84 -14.23
CA GLY A 302 20.39 10.17 -13.02
C GLY A 302 18.98 9.56 -13.02
N VAL A 303 18.61 8.89 -11.93
CA VAL A 303 17.28 8.34 -11.67
C VAL A 303 16.73 8.89 -10.35
N GLY A 304 15.42 8.82 -10.15
CA GLY A 304 14.78 9.28 -8.91
C GLY A 304 14.87 8.24 -7.80
N GLY A 305 15.19 8.70 -6.59
CA GLY A 305 15.05 7.96 -5.35
C GLY A 305 14.36 8.80 -4.28
N PHE A 306 14.42 8.34 -3.04
CA PHE A 306 13.85 9.05 -1.88
C PHE A 306 14.47 8.54 -0.58
N ASP A 307 14.39 9.34 0.48
CA ASP A 307 14.80 8.95 1.84
C ASP A 307 13.58 8.63 2.73
N TRP A 308 13.81 8.18 3.98
CA TRP A 308 12.72 7.88 4.91
C TRP A 308 12.00 9.13 5.45
N ASN A 309 12.46 10.34 5.12
CA ASN A 309 11.67 11.57 5.30
C ASN A 309 10.66 11.79 4.15
N LEU A 310 10.61 10.87 3.18
CA LEU A 310 9.81 10.96 1.97
C LEU A 310 10.15 12.20 1.13
N HIS A 311 11.43 12.59 1.14
CA HIS A 311 11.95 13.61 0.24
C HIS A 311 12.54 12.96 -1.01
N PHE A 312 12.26 13.56 -2.15
CA PHE A 312 12.85 13.15 -3.42
C PHE A 312 14.34 13.51 -3.49
N SER A 313 15.16 12.60 -4.01
CA SER A 313 16.57 12.84 -4.30
C SER A 313 16.97 12.18 -5.63
N TRP A 314 17.99 12.72 -6.30
CA TRP A 314 18.50 12.19 -7.56
C TRP A 314 19.61 11.18 -7.31
N HIS A 315 19.50 9.92 -7.73
CA HIS A 315 20.54 8.89 -7.58
C HIS A 315 21.20 8.55 -8.91
N SER A 316 22.40 8.00 -8.87
CA SER A 316 22.99 7.32 -10.03
C SER A 316 22.22 6.03 -10.31
N LEU A 317 22.07 5.66 -11.58
CA LEU A 317 21.50 4.36 -11.95
C LEU A 317 22.26 3.21 -11.27
N PRO A 318 21.58 2.31 -10.54
CA PRO A 318 22.23 1.18 -9.88
C PRO A 318 22.91 0.23 -10.87
N GLU A 319 24.00 -0.41 -10.43
CA GLU A 319 24.74 -1.38 -11.24
C GLU A 319 23.86 -2.51 -11.80
N ARG A 320 22.88 -2.96 -11.00
CA ARG A 320 21.92 -4.01 -11.38
C ARG A 320 21.20 -3.66 -12.67
N ASP A 321 20.78 -2.42 -12.83
CA ASP A 321 20.04 -1.95 -14.00
C ASP A 321 20.98 -1.41 -15.08
N GLN A 322 22.16 -0.90 -14.72
CA GLN A 322 23.19 -0.55 -15.69
C GLN A 322 23.69 -1.77 -16.48
N LYS A 323 23.92 -2.92 -15.82
CA LYS A 323 24.34 -4.18 -16.45
C LYS A 323 23.28 -4.79 -17.38
N LYS A 324 21.99 -4.51 -17.15
CA LYS A 324 20.89 -4.97 -18.03
C LYS A 324 20.80 -4.17 -19.33
N ARG A 325 21.30 -2.93 -19.34
CA ARG A 325 21.27 -2.06 -20.51
C ARG A 325 22.42 -2.43 -21.45
N LYS A 326 22.12 -2.66 -22.73
CA LYS A 326 23.14 -2.93 -23.75
C LYS A 326 23.82 -1.64 -24.20
N HIS A 327 23.10 -0.52 -24.11
CA HIS A 327 23.58 0.79 -24.54
C HIS A 327 23.13 1.88 -23.58
N ARG A 328 23.98 2.89 -23.35
CA ARG A 328 23.71 4.02 -22.43
C ARG A 328 22.56 4.94 -22.86
N LEU A 329 22.02 4.76 -24.07
CA LEU A 329 20.87 5.51 -24.59
C LEU A 329 19.54 4.75 -24.43
N GLU A 330 19.57 3.48 -24.02
CA GLU A 330 18.35 2.74 -23.69
C GLU A 330 17.65 3.38 -22.48
N LEU A 331 16.33 3.23 -22.39
CA LEU A 331 15.54 3.74 -21.26
C LEU A 331 16.08 3.19 -19.93
N ALA A 332 16.12 4.05 -18.91
CA ALA A 332 16.61 3.69 -17.58
C ALA A 332 15.44 3.53 -16.61
N ARG A 333 15.41 2.45 -15.83
CA ARG A 333 14.38 2.25 -14.80
C ARG A 333 14.62 3.23 -13.65
N SER A 334 13.56 3.90 -13.23
CA SER A 334 13.62 4.88 -12.14
C SER A 334 12.67 4.49 -11.02
N PRO A 335 13.14 4.30 -9.78
CA PRO A 335 12.27 4.04 -8.63
C PRO A 335 11.20 5.13 -8.46
N THR A 336 11.62 6.39 -8.50
CA THR A 336 10.73 7.55 -8.37
C THR A 336 10.94 8.55 -9.50
N MET A 337 10.10 9.59 -9.55
CA MET A 337 10.30 10.74 -10.43
C MET A 337 10.25 12.05 -9.64
N ALA A 338 10.90 13.10 -10.14
CA ALA A 338 10.77 14.44 -9.60
C ALA A 338 9.32 14.96 -9.69
N GLY A 339 8.55 14.48 -10.67
CA GLY A 339 7.11 14.75 -10.82
C GLY A 339 6.78 16.03 -11.58
N GLY A 340 7.71 16.97 -11.76
CA GLY A 340 7.54 18.17 -12.58
C GLY A 340 7.22 17.88 -14.05
N LEU A 341 8.01 16.98 -14.65
CA LEU A 341 8.02 16.71 -16.08
C LEU A 341 7.90 15.21 -16.36
N PHE A 342 6.81 14.77 -16.99
CA PHE A 342 6.62 13.38 -17.40
C PHE A 342 5.52 13.24 -18.46
N ALA A 343 5.57 12.12 -19.20
CA ALA A 343 4.56 11.71 -20.17
C ALA A 343 3.90 10.39 -19.72
N ILE A 344 2.58 10.32 -19.84
CA ILE A 344 1.76 9.15 -19.48
C ILE A 344 0.59 8.99 -20.45
N SER A 345 0.17 7.76 -20.75
CA SER A 345 -1.10 7.56 -21.47
C SER A 345 -2.25 8.20 -20.68
N THR A 346 -3.05 9.03 -21.34
CA THR A 346 -4.20 9.71 -20.72
C THR A 346 -5.14 8.67 -20.10
N SER A 347 -5.46 7.60 -20.83
CA SER A 347 -6.30 6.51 -20.34
C SER A 347 -5.74 5.82 -19.10
N TYR A 348 -4.43 5.58 -19.07
CA TYR A 348 -3.77 4.91 -17.96
C TYR A 348 -3.67 5.82 -16.72
N PHE A 349 -3.50 7.13 -16.90
CA PHE A 349 -3.55 8.09 -15.79
C PHE A 349 -4.90 8.05 -15.06
N TYR A 350 -6.01 7.93 -15.79
CA TYR A 350 -7.34 7.77 -15.21
C TYR A 350 -7.56 6.38 -14.57
N GLU A 351 -7.07 5.31 -15.21
CA GLU A 351 -7.12 3.96 -14.65
C GLU A 351 -6.37 3.86 -13.31
N LEU A 352 -5.21 4.50 -13.22
CA LEU A 352 -4.48 4.62 -11.97
C LEU A 352 -5.21 5.48 -10.94
N GLY A 353 -6.30 6.18 -11.28
CA GLY A 353 -7.03 7.07 -10.37
C GLY A 353 -6.39 8.45 -10.21
N THR A 354 -5.76 8.99 -11.26
CA THR A 354 -5.21 10.35 -11.37
C THR A 354 -4.28 10.74 -10.20
N TYR A 355 -4.31 11.95 -9.66
CA TYR A 355 -3.67 12.26 -8.37
C TYR A 355 -4.64 12.04 -7.20
N ASP A 356 -4.11 11.88 -5.97
CA ASP A 356 -4.95 11.95 -4.77
C ASP A 356 -5.49 13.38 -4.58
N ALA A 357 -6.78 13.58 -4.84
CA ALA A 357 -7.45 14.88 -4.71
C ALA A 357 -7.47 15.43 -3.27
N GLY A 358 -7.22 14.56 -2.27
CA GLY A 358 -7.06 14.94 -0.87
C GLY A 358 -5.71 15.57 -0.55
N MET A 359 -4.72 15.47 -1.44
CA MET A 359 -3.47 16.21 -1.30
C MET A 359 -3.66 17.69 -1.64
N GLU A 360 -2.98 18.55 -0.90
CA GLU A 360 -3.11 20.00 -0.99
C GLU A 360 -1.82 20.64 -1.49
N ILE A 361 -1.97 21.73 -2.26
CA ILE A 361 -0.87 22.58 -2.74
C ILE A 361 0.21 21.84 -3.53
N TRP A 362 1.19 21.25 -2.86
CA TRP A 362 2.39 20.65 -3.43
C TRP A 362 3.06 19.74 -2.41
N GLY A 363 3.78 18.71 -2.88
CA GLY A 363 4.66 17.87 -2.09
C GLY A 363 4.08 16.46 -1.90
N GLY A 364 4.93 15.45 -2.11
CA GLY A 364 4.61 14.03 -1.94
C GLY A 364 3.86 13.40 -3.12
N GLU A 365 3.26 14.17 -4.02
CA GLU A 365 2.46 13.64 -5.14
C GLU A 365 3.30 12.88 -6.16
N ASN A 366 4.56 13.26 -6.31
CA ASN A 366 5.52 12.64 -7.19
C ASN A 366 5.89 11.23 -6.70
N LEU A 367 6.12 11.07 -5.39
CA LEU A 367 6.38 9.78 -4.76
C LEU A 367 5.14 8.90 -4.75
N GLU A 368 3.98 9.46 -4.37
CA GLU A 368 2.70 8.74 -4.35
C GLU A 368 2.37 8.12 -5.72
N LEU A 369 2.50 8.91 -6.79
CA LEU A 369 2.26 8.40 -8.15
C LEU A 369 3.34 7.39 -8.57
N SER A 370 4.61 7.60 -8.17
CA SER A 370 5.69 6.64 -8.47
C SER A 370 5.44 5.27 -7.84
N PHE A 371 5.09 5.23 -6.56
CA PHE A 371 4.81 3.98 -5.84
C PHE A 371 3.62 3.26 -6.46
N ARG A 372 2.54 4.00 -6.73
CA ARG A 372 1.36 3.46 -7.39
C ARG A 372 1.64 2.91 -8.79
N ILE A 373 2.41 3.63 -9.62
CA ILE A 373 2.79 3.16 -10.95
C ILE A 373 3.45 1.78 -10.84
N TRP A 374 4.47 1.65 -9.99
CA TRP A 374 5.21 0.40 -9.86
C TRP A 374 4.38 -0.71 -9.23
N MET A 375 3.75 -0.43 -8.10
CA MET A 375 3.03 -1.43 -7.32
C MET A 375 1.77 -1.92 -8.05
N CYS A 376 1.17 -1.12 -8.93
CA CYS A 376 -0.05 -1.48 -9.65
C CYS A 376 0.20 -1.92 -11.11
N GLY A 377 1.42 -2.37 -11.43
CA GLY A 377 1.72 -3.05 -12.70
C GLY A 377 2.22 -2.16 -13.86
N GLY A 378 2.46 -0.88 -13.61
CA GLY A 378 3.12 0.04 -14.55
C GLY A 378 4.65 -0.02 -14.48
N THR A 379 5.29 0.84 -15.27
CA THR A 379 6.77 0.97 -15.27
C THR A 379 7.17 2.42 -15.45
N LEU A 380 8.05 2.91 -14.59
CA LEU A 380 8.57 4.28 -14.65
C LEU A 380 10.00 4.29 -15.24
N LEU A 381 10.17 5.01 -16.35
CA LEU A 381 11.40 5.04 -17.13
C LEU A 381 11.89 6.47 -17.36
N THR A 382 13.20 6.68 -17.34
CA THR A 382 13.86 7.91 -17.76
C THR A 382 14.41 7.73 -19.17
N ALA A 383 14.14 8.67 -20.08
CA ALA A 383 14.60 8.66 -21.47
C ALA A 383 15.87 9.50 -21.66
N PRO A 384 17.08 8.92 -21.83
CA PRO A 384 18.33 9.67 -21.93
C PRO A 384 18.40 10.67 -23.10
N CYS A 385 17.67 10.37 -24.18
CA CYS A 385 17.61 11.18 -25.39
C CYS A 385 16.55 12.29 -25.36
N SER A 386 15.67 12.32 -24.35
CA SER A 386 14.73 13.42 -24.13
C SER A 386 15.33 14.37 -23.08
N ARG A 387 15.45 15.65 -23.43
CA ARG A 387 16.11 16.67 -22.60
C ARG A 387 15.22 17.89 -22.45
N VAL A 388 15.02 18.32 -21.22
CA VAL A 388 14.28 19.54 -20.90
C VAL A 388 15.02 20.29 -19.81
N GLY A 389 15.40 21.54 -20.09
CA GLY A 389 15.98 22.43 -19.09
C GLY A 389 14.91 22.95 -18.15
N HIS A 390 15.22 23.03 -16.86
CA HIS A 390 14.33 23.52 -15.82
C HIS A 390 15.07 24.53 -14.93
N ILE A 391 14.42 25.62 -14.55
CA ILE A 391 14.97 26.60 -13.60
C ILE A 391 14.82 26.06 -12.17
N PHE A 392 15.89 25.51 -11.60
CA PHE A 392 15.89 25.06 -10.21
C PHE A 392 16.04 26.24 -9.25
N ARG A 393 15.09 26.39 -8.33
CA ARG A 393 15.08 27.48 -7.35
C ARG A 393 15.59 26.98 -6.01
N ALA A 394 16.40 27.79 -5.30
CA ALA A 394 16.85 27.46 -3.95
C ALA A 394 15.71 27.51 -2.90
N THR A 395 14.68 28.32 -3.15
CA THR A 395 13.52 28.49 -2.26
C THR A 395 12.24 28.62 -3.06
N SER A 396 11.12 28.13 -2.51
CA SER A 396 9.80 28.34 -3.12
C SER A 396 9.37 29.80 -2.96
N PRO A 397 8.99 30.51 -4.04
CA PRO A 397 8.49 31.88 -3.95
C PRO A 397 7.05 31.97 -3.44
N TYR A 398 6.40 30.81 -3.22
CA TYR A 398 4.98 30.75 -2.90
C TYR A 398 4.72 30.76 -1.39
N LYS A 399 3.75 31.57 -0.99
CA LYS A 399 3.30 31.63 0.40
C LYS A 399 2.44 30.40 0.73
N PHE A 400 2.86 29.63 1.73
CA PHE A 400 2.02 28.62 2.37
C PHE A 400 1.16 29.29 3.44
N VAL A 401 0.03 28.67 3.79
CA VAL A 401 -0.80 29.15 4.91
C VAL A 401 0.03 29.03 6.19
N PRO A 402 0.21 30.10 6.98
CA PRO A 402 0.98 30.04 8.22
C PRO A 402 0.38 29.02 9.18
N GLY A 403 1.22 28.15 9.77
CA GLY A 403 0.80 27.16 10.76
C GLY A 403 0.31 25.81 10.22
N THR A 404 0.30 25.59 8.90
CA THR A 404 -0.07 24.30 8.29
C THR A 404 1.15 23.61 7.65
N ASN A 405 1.47 22.38 8.06
CA ASN A 405 2.49 21.57 7.40
C ASN A 405 1.88 20.72 6.27
N VAL A 406 1.50 21.38 5.17
CA VAL A 406 0.82 20.74 4.03
C VAL A 406 1.65 19.62 3.41
N VAL A 407 2.97 19.78 3.33
CA VAL A 407 3.87 18.77 2.75
C VAL A 407 3.88 17.51 3.62
N GLN A 408 3.98 17.66 4.95
CA GLN A 408 3.91 16.53 5.86
C GLN A 408 2.54 15.85 5.83
N LYS A 409 1.45 16.63 5.76
CA LYS A 409 0.09 16.09 5.60
C LYS A 409 0.00 15.17 4.37
N ASN A 410 0.47 15.65 3.21
CA ASN A 410 0.47 14.87 1.97
C ASN A 410 1.36 13.62 2.11
N ALA A 411 2.53 13.76 2.75
CA ALA A 411 3.43 12.64 3.03
C ALA A 411 2.79 11.57 3.93
N ILE A 412 2.02 11.96 4.95
CA ILE A 412 1.28 11.01 5.79
C ILE A 412 0.18 10.29 4.96
N ARG A 413 -0.55 11.01 4.09
CA ARG A 413 -1.54 10.39 3.20
C ARG A 413 -0.92 9.32 2.30
N LEU A 414 0.23 9.61 1.70
CA LEU A 414 0.92 8.64 0.85
C LEU A 414 1.44 7.46 1.67
N ALA A 415 1.96 7.71 2.87
CA ALA A 415 2.48 6.69 3.77
C ALA A 415 1.40 5.69 4.18
N GLU A 416 0.23 6.20 4.57
CA GLU A 416 -0.93 5.40 4.98
C GLU A 416 -1.49 4.49 3.89
N VAL A 417 -1.32 4.87 2.62
CA VAL A 417 -1.86 4.12 1.49
C VAL A 417 -0.84 3.17 0.91
N TRP A 418 0.44 3.54 0.87
CA TRP A 418 1.44 2.88 0.01
C TRP A 418 2.62 2.25 0.74
N LEU A 419 2.92 2.62 2.00
CA LEU A 419 4.14 2.14 2.68
C LEU A 419 3.94 0.90 3.56
N ASP A 420 2.72 0.39 3.70
CA ASP A 420 2.41 -0.77 4.55
C ASP A 420 3.01 -0.63 5.97
N GLU A 421 3.70 -1.64 6.49
CA GLU A 421 4.41 -1.60 7.79
C GLU A 421 5.61 -0.64 7.81
N TYR A 422 6.13 -0.22 6.66
CA TYR A 422 7.32 0.64 6.56
C TYR A 422 7.01 2.12 6.83
N LYS A 423 5.73 2.50 6.95
CA LYS A 423 5.34 3.86 7.34
C LYS A 423 5.86 4.26 8.72
N GLU A 424 6.14 3.29 9.58
CA GLU A 424 6.68 3.51 10.92
C GLU A 424 8.04 4.22 10.87
N TYR A 425 8.88 3.96 9.86
CA TYR A 425 10.16 4.67 9.67
C TYR A 425 10.00 6.14 9.37
N PHE A 426 8.96 6.48 8.61
CA PHE A 426 8.61 7.88 8.36
C PHE A 426 8.05 8.52 9.64
N TYR A 427 7.25 7.78 10.41
CA TYR A 427 6.65 8.28 11.65
C TYR A 427 7.65 8.51 12.79
N GLU A 428 8.71 7.71 12.84
CA GLU A 428 9.83 7.90 13.75
C GLU A 428 10.43 9.30 13.66
N ARG A 429 10.46 9.89 12.45
CA ARG A 429 11.03 11.23 12.19
C ARG A 429 10.28 12.37 12.87
N PHE A 430 9.07 12.11 13.36
CA PHE A 430 8.27 13.05 14.17
C PHE A 430 7.65 12.37 15.40
N ASN A 431 8.40 11.45 16.03
CA ASN A 431 8.04 10.80 17.29
C ASN A 431 6.68 10.09 17.28
N PHE A 432 6.33 9.44 16.17
CA PHE A 432 5.10 8.64 16.02
C PHE A 432 3.81 9.40 16.30
N LYS A 433 3.83 10.73 16.12
CA LYS A 433 2.67 11.61 16.33
C LYS A 433 2.25 12.26 15.00
N PRO A 434 1.61 11.50 14.08
CA PRO A 434 1.16 12.07 12.82
C PRO A 434 0.07 13.10 13.04
N GLU A 435 0.18 14.24 12.36
CA GLU A 435 -0.89 15.23 12.28
C GLU A 435 -2.11 14.66 11.51
N THR A 436 -3.26 15.34 11.62
CA THR A 436 -4.48 14.94 10.90
C THR A 436 -4.30 15.04 9.38
N TYR A 437 -4.48 13.93 8.68
CA TYR A 437 -4.25 13.81 7.23
C TYR A 437 -5.51 13.60 6.37
N GLY A 438 -6.68 13.52 7.01
CA GLY A 438 -7.99 13.35 6.36
C GLY A 438 -8.24 11.90 5.87
N ASP A 439 -9.38 11.68 5.24
CA ASP A 439 -9.78 10.34 4.77
C ASP A 439 -8.95 9.87 3.56
N VAL A 440 -8.50 8.62 3.60
CA VAL A 440 -7.75 7.93 2.53
C VAL A 440 -8.46 6.65 2.06
N SER A 441 -9.69 6.38 2.49
CA SER A 441 -10.44 5.14 2.21
C SER A 441 -10.59 4.88 0.71
N ALA A 442 -10.92 5.91 -0.08
CA ALA A 442 -11.01 5.81 -1.54
C ALA A 442 -9.68 5.39 -2.20
N ARG A 443 -8.53 5.81 -1.63
CA ARG A 443 -7.20 5.46 -2.13
C ARG A 443 -6.82 4.04 -1.76
N LYS A 444 -7.16 3.59 -0.54
CA LYS A 444 -7.00 2.19 -0.10
C LYS A 444 -7.85 1.23 -0.94
N LEU A 445 -9.10 1.58 -1.22
CA LEU A 445 -10.00 0.80 -2.09
C LEU A 445 -9.47 0.72 -3.53
N LEU A 446 -8.95 1.82 -4.06
CA LEU A 446 -8.33 1.85 -5.39
C LEU A 446 -7.12 0.89 -5.46
N ARG A 447 -6.26 0.90 -4.43
CA ARG A 447 -5.11 0.00 -4.32
C ARG A 447 -5.54 -1.47 -4.32
N GLN A 448 -6.61 -1.81 -3.60
CA GLN A 448 -7.19 -3.16 -3.59
C GLN A 448 -7.77 -3.54 -4.96
N LYS A 449 -8.57 -2.65 -5.57
CA LYS A 449 -9.20 -2.87 -6.87
C LYS A 449 -8.19 -3.13 -8.00
N LEU A 450 -7.07 -2.41 -7.99
CA LEU A 450 -5.98 -2.58 -8.95
C LEU A 450 -5.05 -3.77 -8.61
N GLN A 451 -5.33 -4.50 -7.52
CA GLN A 451 -4.53 -5.63 -7.05
C GLN A 451 -3.04 -5.31 -6.91
N CYS A 452 -2.74 -4.11 -6.39
CA CYS A 452 -1.37 -3.64 -6.31
C CYS A 452 -0.53 -4.48 -5.34
N LYS A 453 0.75 -4.61 -5.64
CA LYS A 453 1.75 -5.29 -4.81
C LYS A 453 1.99 -4.57 -3.47
N SER A 454 2.68 -5.25 -2.56
CA SER A 454 3.09 -4.67 -1.27
C SER A 454 4.29 -3.74 -1.43
N PHE A 455 4.51 -2.88 -0.43
CA PHE A 455 5.68 -2.02 -0.38
C PHE A 455 6.97 -2.84 -0.19
N LYS A 456 6.89 -3.96 0.53
CA LYS A 456 7.99 -4.94 0.58
C LYS A 456 8.42 -5.39 -0.81
N TRP A 457 7.46 -5.71 -1.70
CA TRP A 457 7.77 -6.07 -3.09
C TRP A 457 8.42 -4.90 -3.84
N TYR A 458 7.96 -3.67 -3.60
CA TYR A 458 8.58 -2.48 -4.20
C TYR A 458 10.04 -2.33 -3.76
N LEU A 459 10.33 -2.49 -2.48
CA LEU A 459 11.70 -2.44 -1.95
C LEU A 459 12.57 -3.56 -2.53
N THR A 460 12.06 -4.79 -2.67
CA THR A 460 12.90 -5.89 -3.18
C THR A 460 13.12 -5.86 -4.70
N GLU A 461 12.10 -5.47 -5.48
CA GLU A 461 12.14 -5.58 -6.95
C GLU A 461 12.49 -4.26 -7.64
N VAL A 462 11.95 -3.16 -7.13
CA VAL A 462 12.05 -1.85 -7.77
C VAL A 462 13.22 -1.06 -7.21
N TYR A 463 13.35 -0.99 -5.88
CA TYR A 463 14.37 -0.16 -5.24
C TYR A 463 15.15 -0.87 -4.10
N PRO A 464 15.86 -1.98 -4.40
CA PRO A 464 16.62 -2.73 -3.40
C PRO A 464 17.84 -1.97 -2.87
N GLU A 465 18.25 -0.89 -3.52
CA GLU A 465 19.35 -0.04 -3.08
C GLU A 465 18.94 0.95 -1.98
N LEU A 466 17.63 1.13 -1.72
CA LEU A 466 17.16 1.90 -0.58
C LEU A 466 17.46 1.14 0.70
N TYR A 467 18.26 1.74 1.57
CA TYR A 467 18.60 1.15 2.86
C TYR A 467 17.39 1.13 3.79
N VAL A 468 17.02 -0.04 4.29
CA VAL A 468 15.94 -0.22 5.26
C VAL A 468 16.54 -0.27 6.67
N PRO A 469 16.04 0.51 7.65
CA PRO A 469 16.65 0.56 8.98
C PRO A 469 16.71 -0.78 9.73
N ASP A 470 15.81 -1.73 9.45
CA ASP A 470 15.84 -3.11 9.99
C ASP A 470 17.16 -3.85 9.72
N ASP A 471 17.88 -3.50 8.65
CA ASP A 471 19.13 -4.16 8.28
C ASP A 471 20.33 -3.70 9.13
N ALA A 472 20.14 -2.76 10.07
CA ALA A 472 21.22 -2.17 10.86
C ALA A 472 21.80 -3.11 11.92
N ILE A 473 23.14 -3.26 11.93
CA ILE A 473 23.89 -3.92 13.01
C ILE A 473 23.69 -3.15 14.33
N ALA A 474 23.85 -1.83 14.28
CA ALA A 474 23.69 -0.95 15.42
C ALA A 474 22.95 0.31 15.01
N LEU A 475 22.20 0.89 15.95
CA LEU A 475 21.48 2.14 15.77
C LEU A 475 21.51 2.94 17.06
N GLY A 476 21.47 4.26 16.97
CA GLY A 476 21.47 5.15 18.11
C GLY A 476 22.44 6.31 17.95
N ASP A 477 22.71 6.96 19.05
CA ASP A 477 23.71 8.01 19.19
C ASP A 477 25.14 7.45 19.24
N ILE A 478 26.09 8.29 18.87
CA ILE A 478 27.53 7.99 18.93
C ILE A 478 28.13 8.91 19.97
N GLU A 479 28.14 8.46 21.23
CA GLU A 479 28.71 9.17 22.38
C GLU A 479 30.23 9.03 22.43
N SER A 480 30.93 10.10 22.80
CA SER A 480 32.36 10.07 23.09
C SER A 480 32.61 9.63 24.54
N LEU A 481 33.44 8.60 24.75
CA LEU A 481 33.85 8.20 26.11
C LEU A 481 34.79 9.23 26.79
N GLY A 482 35.40 10.13 26.01
CA GLY A 482 36.31 11.14 26.54
C GLY A 482 35.65 12.46 26.92
N GLN A 483 34.43 12.73 26.44
CA GLN A 483 33.69 13.98 26.63
C GLN A 483 32.19 13.67 26.59
N SER A 484 31.38 14.28 27.46
CA SER A 484 29.90 14.11 27.48
C SER A 484 29.20 14.79 26.29
N THR A 485 29.62 14.45 25.08
CA THR A 485 29.11 14.98 23.81
C THR A 485 28.91 13.83 22.83
N CYS A 486 27.87 13.93 22.03
CA CYS A 486 27.52 13.00 20.98
C CYS A 486 27.89 13.60 19.63
N LEU A 487 28.12 12.72 18.65
CA LEU A 487 28.19 13.12 17.26
C LEU A 487 26.86 13.74 16.85
N ASP A 488 26.90 14.94 16.27
CA ASP A 488 25.69 15.69 15.89
C ASP A 488 25.89 16.27 14.49
N VAL A 489 25.13 15.74 13.54
CA VAL A 489 25.20 16.19 12.15
C VAL A 489 23.82 16.29 11.52
N ASN A 490 23.53 17.48 11.02
CA ASN A 490 22.45 17.67 10.05
C ASN A 490 22.87 17.05 8.71
N ALA A 491 22.38 15.86 8.41
CA ALA A 491 22.65 15.11 7.18
C ALA A 491 21.77 15.52 5.99
N GLU A 492 21.21 16.74 5.98
CA GLU A 492 20.58 17.26 4.76
C GLU A 492 21.61 17.44 3.64
N HIS A 493 21.20 17.23 2.39
CA HIS A 493 22.10 17.35 1.22
C HIS A 493 22.90 18.65 1.15
N LYS A 494 22.34 19.78 1.62
CA LYS A 494 23.02 21.10 1.66
C LYS A 494 24.24 21.13 2.60
N ASN A 495 24.33 20.15 3.50
CA ASN A 495 25.40 19.99 4.48
C ASN A 495 26.37 18.88 4.10
N PHE A 496 26.18 18.20 2.97
CA PHE A 496 27.15 17.23 2.48
C PHE A 496 28.50 17.89 2.21
N LYS A 497 29.58 17.12 2.41
CA LYS A 497 30.99 17.55 2.37
C LYS A 497 31.39 18.53 3.46
N LYS A 498 30.56 18.72 4.49
CA LYS A 498 30.95 19.46 5.71
C LYS A 498 31.51 18.47 6.75
N PRO A 499 32.47 18.92 7.58
CA PRO A 499 32.99 18.10 8.67
C PRO A 499 31.92 17.83 9.73
N LEU A 500 31.99 16.68 10.39
CA LEU A 500 31.09 16.37 11.51
C LEU A 500 31.38 17.29 12.71
N GLY A 501 30.32 17.58 13.47
CA GLY A 501 30.38 18.30 14.74
C GLY A 501 30.02 17.38 15.91
N THR A 502 30.33 17.82 17.13
CA THR A 502 29.81 17.24 18.36
C THR A 502 28.89 18.23 19.07
N TYR A 503 27.91 17.72 19.80
CA TYR A 503 26.97 18.50 20.59
C TYR A 503 26.67 17.75 21.89
N PRO A 504 26.23 18.41 22.98
CA PRO A 504 25.72 17.70 24.15
C PRO A 504 24.71 16.61 23.75
N CYS A 505 24.90 15.40 24.28
CA CYS A 505 23.97 14.30 24.05
C CYS A 505 22.59 14.71 24.56
N HIS A 506 21.58 14.59 23.71
CA HIS A 506 20.24 15.11 24.01
C HIS A 506 19.12 14.07 23.89
N ASP A 507 19.42 12.84 23.45
CA ASP A 507 18.49 11.70 23.35
C ASP A 507 17.20 11.94 22.53
N GLN A 508 17.12 13.05 21.81
CA GLN A 508 16.00 13.42 20.95
C GLN A 508 16.07 12.79 19.54
N GLY A 509 17.04 11.90 19.30
CA GLY A 509 17.32 11.38 17.96
C GLY A 509 17.78 12.51 17.03
N GLY A 510 17.01 12.80 15.98
CA GLY A 510 17.32 13.93 15.08
C GLY A 510 18.75 13.86 14.53
N ASN A 511 19.51 14.95 14.61
CA ASN A 511 20.88 15.00 14.08
C ASN A 511 21.88 14.06 14.78
N GLN A 512 21.54 13.46 15.92
CA GLN A 512 22.43 12.58 16.68
C GLN A 512 22.19 11.08 16.44
N PHE A 513 21.16 10.68 15.68
CA PHE A 513 20.86 9.27 15.49
C PHE A 513 21.46 8.71 14.19
N PHE A 514 22.25 7.64 14.30
CA PHE A 514 22.97 7.00 13.21
C PHE A 514 22.65 5.50 13.13
N LEU A 515 22.90 4.92 11.96
CA LEU A 515 22.68 3.51 11.62
C LEU A 515 24.00 2.92 11.10
N LEU A 516 24.49 1.84 11.69
CA LEU A 516 25.62 1.06 11.16
C LEU A 516 25.09 -0.13 10.38
N ASN A 517 25.39 -0.19 9.08
CA ASN A 517 24.94 -1.30 8.24
C ASN A 517 25.97 -2.46 8.14
N PRO A 518 25.58 -3.62 7.60
CA PRO A 518 26.47 -4.78 7.43
C PRO A 518 27.64 -4.58 6.47
N ALA A 519 27.58 -3.55 5.62
CA ALA A 519 28.68 -3.16 4.75
C ALA A 519 29.72 -2.27 5.46
N GLY A 520 29.47 -1.90 6.73
CA GLY A 520 30.33 -1.04 7.54
C GLY A 520 30.04 0.46 7.37
N GLU A 521 28.96 0.87 6.70
CA GLU A 521 28.63 2.29 6.57
C GLU A 521 27.94 2.79 7.83
N ILE A 522 28.42 3.89 8.43
CA ILE A 522 27.69 4.66 9.46
C ILE A 522 26.88 5.72 8.73
N ARG A 523 25.57 5.68 8.89
CA ARG A 523 24.61 6.38 8.04
C ARG A 523 23.62 7.20 8.85
N ARG A 524 23.20 8.31 8.25
CA ARG A 524 21.99 9.04 8.55
C ARG A 524 21.20 9.19 7.24
N ASP A 525 20.21 8.33 7.05
CA ASP A 525 19.43 8.24 5.81
C ASP A 525 20.36 8.07 4.56
N ASP A 526 20.40 9.06 3.68
CA ASP A 526 21.24 9.11 2.47
C ASP A 526 22.67 9.62 2.72
N GLY A 527 22.95 10.13 3.92
CA GLY A 527 24.26 10.62 4.35
C GLY A 527 25.08 9.51 5.01
N CYS A 528 26.32 9.28 4.55
CA CYS A 528 27.29 8.37 5.14
C CYS A 528 28.47 9.16 5.68
N LEU A 529 29.02 8.72 6.81
CA LEU A 529 30.31 9.20 7.28
C LEU A 529 31.39 8.72 6.32
N GLU A 530 32.24 9.64 5.86
CA GLU A 530 33.36 9.36 4.97
C GLU A 530 34.64 9.98 5.51
N TYR A 531 35.72 9.21 5.47
CA TYR A 531 37.06 9.71 5.77
C TYR A 531 37.62 10.53 4.58
N GLY A 532 37.93 11.81 4.82
CA GLY A 532 38.37 12.76 3.79
C GLY A 532 39.72 12.45 3.13
N GLY A 533 40.54 11.59 3.73
CA GLY A 533 41.63 10.92 3.01
C GLY A 533 42.91 11.71 2.73
N GLY A 534 43.29 12.69 3.56
CA GLY A 534 44.69 13.11 3.79
C GLY A 534 45.63 13.38 2.59
N LYS A 535 45.12 13.69 1.38
CA LYS A 535 45.94 14.02 0.20
C LYS A 535 45.33 15.16 -0.63
N LEU A 536 45.64 16.40 -0.22
CA LEU A 536 46.02 17.56 -1.03
C LEU A 536 46.04 18.80 -0.10
N ASP A 537 47.24 19.34 0.15
CA ASP A 537 47.54 20.48 1.02
C ASP A 537 47.30 20.33 2.54
N MET A 538 48.38 20.59 3.27
CA MET A 538 48.64 20.29 4.69
C MET A 538 47.74 20.95 5.76
N ASP A 539 46.57 21.49 5.43
CA ASP A 539 45.76 22.23 6.41
C ASP A 539 44.24 21.95 6.41
N LYS A 540 43.69 21.06 5.57
CA LYS A 540 42.20 20.87 5.50
C LYS A 540 41.59 19.47 5.56
N ASP A 541 42.32 18.37 5.41
CA ASP A 541 41.70 17.09 5.00
C ASP A 541 41.84 15.86 5.92
N ASP A 542 42.19 16.02 7.20
CA ASP A 542 42.10 14.95 8.23
C ASP A 542 40.76 14.99 9.00
N LYS A 543 39.66 15.21 8.28
CA LYS A 543 38.32 15.27 8.88
C LYS A 543 37.44 14.15 8.36
N VAL A 544 36.57 13.67 9.23
CA VAL A 544 35.42 12.89 8.81
C VAL A 544 34.38 13.87 8.27
N LEU A 545 33.74 13.52 7.17
CA LEU A 545 32.73 14.32 6.49
C LEU A 545 31.42 13.54 6.45
N ILE A 546 30.30 14.25 6.40
CA ILE A 546 29.03 13.64 5.96
C ILE A 546 28.93 13.82 4.45
N VAL A 547 28.77 12.73 3.71
CA VAL A 547 28.66 12.75 2.25
C VAL A 547 27.59 11.77 1.82
N ARG A 548 27.31 11.66 0.52
CA ARG A 548 26.32 10.70 0.07
C ARG A 548 26.86 9.27 0.20
N CYS A 549 26.03 8.38 0.73
CA CYS A 549 26.29 6.95 0.71
C CYS A 549 26.47 6.45 -0.72
N HIS A 550 27.62 5.85 -1.01
CA HIS A 550 27.94 5.35 -2.35
C HIS A 550 28.02 3.82 -2.44
N GLY A 551 28.00 3.08 -1.33
CA GLY A 551 28.01 1.61 -1.35
C GLY A 551 29.32 0.97 -1.79
N GLN A 552 30.33 1.76 -2.17
CA GLN A 552 31.63 1.30 -2.69
C GLN A 552 32.64 0.88 -1.60
N ARG A 553 32.25 0.88 -0.32
CA ARG A 553 33.15 0.68 0.83
C ARG A 553 34.30 1.70 0.83
N GLY A 554 35.52 1.30 1.21
CA GLY A 554 36.68 2.19 1.21
C GLY A 554 36.64 3.22 2.34
N ASN A 555 36.65 4.50 2.01
CA ASN A 555 36.64 5.60 2.97
C ASN A 555 35.27 5.80 3.67
N GLN A 556 34.21 5.12 3.23
CA GLN A 556 32.93 5.01 3.94
C GLN A 556 32.79 3.71 4.77
N SER A 557 33.83 2.88 4.83
CA SER A 557 33.82 1.62 5.58
C SER A 557 34.35 1.82 6.99
N TRP A 558 33.48 1.62 7.96
CA TRP A 558 33.73 1.70 9.39
C TRP A 558 33.60 0.33 10.04
N ILE A 559 34.49 0.04 10.96
CA ILE A 559 34.42 -1.15 11.80
C ILE A 559 34.17 -0.65 13.22
N TYR A 560 32.97 -0.89 13.73
CA TYR A 560 32.68 -0.66 15.14
C TYR A 560 33.16 -1.87 15.94
N ASN A 561 34.32 -1.74 16.56
CA ASN A 561 34.75 -2.67 17.58
C ASN A 561 34.05 -2.26 18.87
N LYS A 562 33.02 -3.01 19.28
CA LYS A 562 32.38 -2.82 20.58
C LYS A 562 33.49 -2.84 21.63
N PRO A 563 33.73 -1.75 22.39
CA PRO A 563 34.74 -1.77 23.42
C PRO A 563 34.38 -2.88 24.39
N THR A 564 35.14 -3.98 24.36
CA THR A 564 35.05 -5.02 25.38
C THR A 564 35.65 -4.43 26.64
N GLN A 565 34.82 -4.11 27.62
CA GLN A 565 35.30 -3.98 28.98
C GLN A 565 35.75 -5.36 29.44
N THR A 566 37.03 -5.67 29.25
CA THR A 566 37.65 -6.82 29.91
C THR A 566 37.87 -6.44 31.36
N SER A 567 37.32 -7.21 32.30
CA SER A 567 37.67 -7.08 33.72
C SER A 567 39.16 -7.31 33.88
N VAL A 568 39.93 -6.25 34.12
CA VAL A 568 41.37 -6.38 34.39
C VAL A 568 41.52 -6.76 35.86
N HIS A 569 41.82 -8.03 36.10
CA HIS A 569 42.27 -8.49 37.42
C HIS A 569 43.79 -8.52 37.42
N PHE A 570 44.41 -7.64 38.21
CA PHE A 570 45.87 -7.61 38.32
C PHE A 570 46.35 -8.78 39.17
N THR A 571 46.41 -9.97 38.56
CA THR A 571 47.02 -11.15 39.19
C THR A 571 48.02 -11.79 38.25
N PRO A 572 49.17 -12.29 38.74
CA PRO A 572 50.22 -12.86 37.87
C PRO A 572 49.75 -14.09 37.09
N LYS A 573 48.64 -14.71 37.49
CA LYS A 573 48.15 -15.97 36.96
C LYS A 573 47.42 -15.83 35.62
N TYR A 574 46.80 -14.68 35.34
CA TYR A 574 45.96 -14.50 34.15
C TYR A 574 46.65 -13.76 33.00
N GLY A 575 47.95 -13.50 33.10
CA GLY A 575 48.71 -12.83 32.04
C GLY A 575 48.17 -11.43 31.76
N ASN A 576 48.55 -10.47 32.62
CA ASN A 576 48.06 -9.10 32.47
C ASN A 576 48.51 -8.50 31.12
N PRO A 577 47.61 -7.83 30.39
CA PRO A 577 47.95 -7.17 29.13
C PRO A 577 48.78 -5.89 29.31
N TYR A 578 48.96 -5.43 30.55
CA TYR A 578 49.70 -4.22 30.91
C TYR A 578 50.86 -4.55 31.84
N ASP A 579 52.00 -3.90 31.62
CA ASP A 579 53.15 -3.93 32.53
C ASP A 579 52.98 -2.81 33.55
N LEU A 580 52.43 -3.14 34.71
CA LEU A 580 52.10 -2.17 35.77
C LEU A 580 53.28 -1.30 36.20
N SER A 581 54.49 -1.82 36.13
CA SER A 581 55.70 -1.07 36.50
C SER A 581 56.05 0.02 35.48
N LYS A 582 55.59 -0.15 34.25
CA LYS A 582 55.93 0.66 33.08
C LYS A 582 54.78 1.58 32.68
N ASP A 583 53.57 1.04 32.63
CA ASP A 583 52.37 1.71 32.15
C ASP A 583 51.77 2.65 33.20
N PHE A 584 52.07 2.42 34.48
CA PHE A 584 51.55 3.26 35.56
C PHE A 584 52.64 3.62 36.59
N SER A 585 53.79 4.11 36.12
CA SER A 585 54.95 4.43 36.98
C SER A 585 54.73 5.56 38.01
N THR A 586 53.63 6.32 37.91
CA THR A 586 53.36 7.50 38.77
C THR A 586 52.48 7.21 39.99
N TYR A 587 51.95 6.00 40.15
CA TYR A 587 51.18 5.66 41.35
C TYR A 587 51.75 4.42 42.04
N ASN A 588 51.39 4.24 43.31
CA ASN A 588 51.78 3.08 44.09
C ASN A 588 50.74 1.97 43.93
N TRP A 589 51.19 0.76 43.61
CA TRP A 589 50.33 -0.41 43.41
C TRP A 589 50.78 -1.55 44.30
N ILE A 590 49.83 -2.38 44.72
CA ILE A 590 50.08 -3.63 45.44
C ILE A 590 49.34 -4.76 44.73
N LEU A 591 50.05 -5.84 44.41
CA LEU A 591 49.48 -7.05 43.83
C LEU A 591 48.73 -7.85 44.90
N LEU A 592 47.45 -8.12 44.67
CA LEU A 592 46.62 -8.94 45.55
C LEU A 592 46.74 -10.42 45.18
N SER A 593 46.75 -11.32 46.18
CA SER A 593 46.78 -12.76 45.94
C SER A 593 45.39 -13.30 45.56
N ASP A 594 45.36 -14.34 44.72
CA ASP A 594 44.13 -14.94 44.21
C ASP A 594 43.23 -15.53 45.33
N GLU A 595 43.82 -16.01 46.43
CA GLU A 595 43.08 -16.55 47.59
C GLU A 595 42.27 -15.48 48.34
N TYR A 596 42.65 -14.20 48.21
CA TYR A 596 42.03 -13.11 48.94
C TYR A 596 40.73 -12.60 48.31
N ILE A 597 40.61 -12.69 46.97
CA ILE A 597 39.41 -12.27 46.22
C ILE A 597 38.25 -13.25 46.41
N MET A 598 38.55 -14.55 46.53
CA MET A 598 37.52 -15.60 46.57
C MET A 598 36.75 -15.69 47.91
N ASN A 599 37.20 -15.00 48.97
CA ASN A 599 36.60 -15.11 50.31
C ASN A 599 35.73 -13.92 50.74
N ILE A 600 35.46 -12.95 49.87
CA ILE A 600 34.70 -11.75 50.24
C ILE A 600 33.21 -11.99 50.03
N SER A 601 32.47 -12.27 51.11
CA SER A 601 31.02 -12.52 51.04
C SER A 601 30.17 -11.55 51.89
N SER A 602 30.74 -10.82 52.87
CA SER A 602 29.96 -9.93 53.75
C SER A 602 30.29 -8.43 53.62
N SER A 603 29.31 -7.56 53.95
CA SER A 603 29.49 -6.10 53.97
C SER A 603 30.38 -5.59 55.12
N SER A 604 30.49 -6.36 56.21
CA SER A 604 31.35 -6.05 57.35
C SER A 604 32.83 -6.24 57.03
N GLU A 605 33.18 -7.23 56.21
CA GLU A 605 34.57 -7.48 55.78
C GLU A 605 35.05 -6.39 54.82
N ARG A 606 34.16 -5.87 53.97
CA ARG A 606 34.47 -4.74 53.07
C ARG A 606 34.86 -3.45 53.81
N LYS A 607 34.24 -3.16 54.95
CA LYS A 607 34.60 -1.99 55.78
C LYS A 607 35.96 -2.14 56.45
N LYS A 608 36.31 -3.35 56.93
CA LYS A 608 37.65 -3.65 57.46
C LYS A 608 38.71 -3.55 56.36
N LEU A 609 38.36 -3.95 55.13
CA LEU A 609 39.19 -3.80 53.94
C LEU A 609 39.46 -2.33 53.60
N HIS A 610 38.44 -1.48 53.55
CA HIS A 610 38.62 -0.05 53.28
C HIS A 610 39.58 0.61 54.27
N GLN A 611 39.48 0.24 55.55
CA GLN A 611 40.39 0.73 56.58
C GLN A 611 41.82 0.21 56.41
N PHE A 612 41.99 -1.09 56.15
CA PHE A 612 43.30 -1.71 55.90
C PHE A 612 44.01 -1.14 54.66
N PHE A 613 43.28 -0.92 53.56
CA PHE A 613 43.84 -0.36 52.33
C PHE A 613 44.10 1.14 52.44
N SER A 614 43.31 1.87 53.23
CA SER A 614 43.61 3.25 53.62
C SER A 614 44.89 3.34 54.45
N GLU A 615 45.19 2.35 55.31
CA GLU A 615 46.45 2.26 56.07
C GLU A 615 47.66 1.93 55.18
N LEU A 616 47.44 1.24 54.04
CA LEU A 616 48.45 0.96 53.02
C LEU A 616 48.60 2.08 51.96
N GLY A 617 47.89 3.20 52.11
CA GLY A 617 48.01 4.36 51.22
C GLY A 617 47.22 4.27 49.92
N VAL A 618 46.26 3.34 49.83
CA VAL A 618 45.34 3.22 48.69
C VAL A 618 44.06 4.02 49.00
N SER A 619 43.93 5.19 48.38
CA SER A 619 42.81 6.13 48.61
C SER A 619 41.61 5.96 47.67
N ASP A 620 41.83 5.36 46.50
CA ASP A 620 40.84 5.32 45.42
C ASP A 620 40.49 3.87 45.08
N PHE A 621 39.27 3.46 45.43
CA PHE A 621 38.72 2.14 45.11
C PHE A 621 37.89 2.23 43.83
N ILE A 622 38.20 1.42 42.82
CA ILE A 622 37.36 1.27 41.62
C ILE A 622 36.17 0.37 41.95
N PHE A 623 34.96 0.85 41.74
CA PHE A 623 33.73 0.07 41.86
C PHE A 623 33.49 -0.79 40.60
N PRO A 624 32.98 -2.02 40.73
CA PRO A 624 32.52 -2.77 39.57
C PRO A 624 31.25 -2.13 39.02
N ILE A 625 31.29 -1.67 37.77
CA ILE A 625 30.11 -1.30 37.00
C ILE A 625 29.87 -2.44 36.01
N ASN A 626 28.85 -3.23 36.29
CA ASN A 626 28.10 -3.98 35.28
C ASN A 626 26.74 -4.22 35.91
N ASN A 627 25.79 -3.33 35.59
CA ASN A 627 24.36 -3.55 35.73
C ASN A 627 23.64 -2.47 34.92
N TRP A 628 22.67 -2.87 34.10
CA TRP A 628 21.68 -1.91 33.62
C TRP A 628 21.05 -1.28 34.85
N THR A 629 21.09 0.05 34.98
CA THR A 629 20.36 0.68 36.07
C THR A 629 18.87 0.54 35.82
N TYR A 630 18.08 0.41 36.88
CA TYR A 630 16.62 0.42 36.79
C TYR A 630 16.13 1.59 35.92
N GLU A 631 16.76 2.76 36.05
CA GLU A 631 16.46 3.98 35.28
C GLU A 631 16.74 3.86 33.77
N GLN A 632 17.81 3.18 33.36
CA GLN A 632 18.12 2.94 31.95
C GLN A 632 17.14 1.97 31.29
N PHE A 633 16.66 0.98 32.04
CA PHE A 633 15.66 0.05 31.55
C PHE A 633 14.26 0.70 31.47
N ASP A 634 13.92 1.49 32.49
CA ASP A 634 12.64 2.20 32.56
C ASP A 634 12.53 3.28 31.48
N SER A 635 13.64 3.93 31.11
CA SER A 635 13.64 4.89 30.00
C SER A 635 13.32 4.23 28.65
N LEU A 636 13.83 3.01 28.40
CA LEU A 636 13.61 2.26 27.16
C LEU A 636 12.19 1.70 27.03
N ILE A 637 11.62 1.17 28.10
CA ILE A 637 10.22 0.71 28.11
C ILE A 637 9.24 1.87 27.84
N ASN A 638 9.53 3.06 28.38
CA ASN A 638 8.68 4.23 28.24
C ASN A 638 8.60 4.80 26.81
N ILE A 639 9.47 4.36 25.89
CA ILE A 639 9.42 4.76 24.48
C ILE A 639 8.14 4.25 23.78
N GLN A 640 7.47 3.24 24.34
CA GLN A 640 6.18 2.69 23.85
C GLN A 640 6.18 2.31 22.35
N SER A 641 7.35 1.98 21.80
CA SER A 641 7.51 1.53 20.41
C SER A 641 7.57 0.00 20.35
N VAL A 642 6.74 -0.60 19.50
CA VAL A 642 6.71 -2.05 19.28
C VAL A 642 8.04 -2.55 18.70
N SER A 643 8.65 -1.84 17.75
CA SER A 643 9.91 -2.25 17.12
C SER A 643 11.10 -2.20 18.08
N ILE A 644 11.19 -1.13 18.88
CA ILE A 644 12.23 -0.98 19.91
C ILE A 644 12.08 -2.08 20.97
N ASN A 645 10.86 -2.32 21.44
CA ASN A 645 10.62 -3.34 22.45
C ASN A 645 10.75 -4.77 21.93
N LYS A 646 10.57 -5.03 20.62
CA LYS A 646 11.00 -6.30 20.00
C LYS A 646 12.49 -6.53 20.14
N ARG A 647 13.30 -5.52 19.83
CA ARG A 647 14.75 -5.60 19.97
C ARG A 647 15.17 -5.73 21.44
N LEU A 648 14.54 -4.98 22.33
CA LEU A 648 14.75 -5.09 23.78
C LEU A 648 14.41 -6.50 24.29
N PHE A 649 13.29 -7.08 23.84
CA PHE A 649 12.87 -8.44 24.18
C PHE A 649 13.91 -9.48 23.73
N THR A 650 14.42 -9.38 22.50
CA THR A 650 15.50 -10.25 22.01
C THR A 650 16.78 -10.11 22.84
N ILE A 651 17.21 -8.88 23.13
CA ILE A 651 18.43 -8.62 23.92
C ILE A 651 18.31 -9.19 25.34
N LEU A 652 17.17 -8.99 26.00
CA LEU A 652 16.92 -9.54 27.33
C LEU A 652 16.90 -11.06 27.32
N GLN A 653 16.28 -11.68 26.31
CA GLN A 653 16.26 -13.12 26.14
C GLN A 653 17.68 -13.69 25.99
N GLU A 654 18.51 -13.10 25.12
CA GLU A 654 19.88 -13.55 24.86
C GLU A 654 20.80 -13.43 26.08
N ASN A 655 20.53 -12.47 26.97
CA ASN A 655 21.36 -12.17 28.14
C ASN A 655 20.66 -12.52 29.46
N TRP A 656 19.61 -13.34 29.44
CA TRP A 656 18.70 -13.51 30.57
C TRP A 656 19.39 -14.03 31.84
N MET A 657 20.31 -14.98 31.68
CA MET A 657 21.07 -15.59 32.79
C MET A 657 21.99 -14.60 33.52
N ILE A 658 22.34 -13.49 32.87
CA ILE A 658 23.23 -12.45 33.41
C ILE A 658 22.39 -11.27 33.95
N THR A 659 21.25 -10.98 33.30
CA THR A 659 20.42 -9.79 33.60
C THR A 659 19.38 -10.01 34.69
N LYS A 660 18.99 -11.26 34.97
CA LYS A 660 18.02 -11.61 36.03
C LYS A 660 18.69 -11.57 37.41
N GLU A 661 19.04 -10.38 37.89
CA GLU A 661 19.78 -10.25 39.16
C GLU A 661 18.90 -10.11 40.41
N THR A 662 17.67 -9.59 40.31
CA THR A 662 16.83 -9.32 41.50
C THR A 662 15.35 -9.62 41.29
N GLU A 663 14.67 -10.07 42.36
CA GLU A 663 13.20 -10.26 42.36
C GLU A 663 12.46 -8.96 42.06
N LEU A 664 13.02 -7.81 42.46
CA LEU A 664 12.43 -6.49 42.23
C LEU A 664 12.41 -6.13 40.73
N PHE A 665 13.50 -6.41 40.01
CA PHE A 665 13.59 -6.20 38.56
C PHE A 665 12.62 -7.11 37.80
N LEU A 666 12.53 -8.38 38.20
CA LEU A 666 11.59 -9.32 37.59
C LEU A 666 10.13 -8.90 37.81
N LYS A 667 9.81 -8.39 39.00
CA LYS A 667 8.47 -7.85 39.29
C LYS A 667 8.17 -6.62 38.43
N HIS A 668 9.11 -5.69 38.29
CA HIS A 668 8.96 -4.51 37.43
C HIS A 668 8.70 -4.90 35.96
N LEU A 669 9.44 -5.89 35.45
CA LEU A 669 9.25 -6.42 34.11
C LEU A 669 7.85 -7.00 33.88
N LYS A 670 7.28 -7.70 34.87
CA LYS A 670 5.93 -8.27 34.78
C LYS A 670 4.85 -7.20 34.81
N ASP A 671 5.03 -6.19 35.65
CA ASP A 671 4.06 -5.13 35.87
C ASP A 671 4.08 -4.05 34.76
N SER A 672 5.14 -4.01 33.94
CA SER A 672 5.33 -3.02 32.87
C SER A 672 4.69 -3.40 31.53
N ILE A 673 4.22 -2.40 30.78
CA ILE A 673 3.67 -2.56 29.42
C ILE A 673 4.81 -2.45 28.40
N TRP A 674 5.44 -3.57 28.05
CA TRP A 674 6.61 -3.57 27.16
C TRP A 674 6.72 -4.80 26.27
N ILE A 675 5.97 -5.87 26.54
CA ILE A 675 6.10 -7.10 25.77
C ILE A 675 5.42 -6.91 24.41
N PRO A 676 6.15 -7.06 23.29
CA PRO A 676 5.58 -6.93 21.96
C PRO A 676 4.64 -8.09 21.67
N THR A 677 3.40 -7.77 21.33
CA THR A 677 2.35 -8.76 21.10
C THR A 677 1.63 -8.57 19.78
N ILE A 678 1.11 -9.68 19.28
CA ILE A 678 0.26 -9.77 18.09
C ILE A 678 -1.08 -10.40 18.47
N GLN A 679 -2.16 -9.77 18.05
CA GLN A 679 -3.53 -10.26 18.19
C GLN A 679 -4.27 -10.04 16.87
N MET A 680 -5.07 -11.02 16.42
CA MET A 680 -5.94 -10.82 15.26
C MET A 680 -7.33 -10.43 15.71
N SER A 681 -8.00 -9.60 14.91
CA SER A 681 -9.40 -9.25 15.09
C SER A 681 -10.16 -9.51 13.79
N TYR A 682 -11.43 -9.88 13.94
CA TYR A 682 -12.31 -10.25 12.85
C TYR A 682 -13.50 -9.30 12.80
N SER A 683 -13.80 -8.79 11.61
CA SER A 683 -15.00 -8.00 11.33
C SER A 683 -15.67 -8.51 10.05
N TYR A 684 -17.00 -8.49 10.02
CA TYR A 684 -17.75 -8.85 8.83
C TYR A 684 -18.15 -7.59 8.06
N ASN A 685 -17.82 -7.52 6.78
CA ASN A 685 -18.16 -6.40 5.92
C ASN A 685 -19.42 -6.73 5.10
N GLU A 686 -20.56 -6.18 5.53
CA GLU A 686 -21.87 -6.41 4.91
C GLU A 686 -21.96 -5.96 3.44
N GLN A 687 -21.11 -5.03 2.99
CA GLN A 687 -21.18 -4.48 1.62
C GLN A 687 -20.56 -5.41 0.58
N ILE A 688 -19.58 -6.21 0.99
CA ILE A 688 -18.79 -7.10 0.10
C ILE A 688 -18.92 -8.57 0.47
N ASP A 689 -19.71 -8.90 1.50
CA ASP A 689 -19.95 -10.26 1.99
C ASP A 689 -18.65 -11.02 2.30
N GLN A 690 -17.72 -10.37 3.02
CA GLN A 690 -16.41 -10.93 3.37
C GLN A 690 -16.01 -10.65 4.82
N ILE A 691 -15.24 -11.59 5.39
CA ILE A 691 -14.62 -11.45 6.70
C ILE A 691 -13.28 -10.72 6.54
N GLU A 692 -13.16 -9.56 7.15
CA GLU A 692 -11.92 -8.80 7.27
C GLU A 692 -11.11 -9.29 8.48
N ILE A 693 -9.80 -9.46 8.27
CA ILE A 693 -8.86 -9.88 9.31
C ILE A 693 -7.86 -8.76 9.55
N ASN A 694 -7.90 -8.17 10.74
CA ASN A 694 -7.02 -7.07 11.12
C ASN A 694 -5.97 -7.56 12.13
N LYS A 695 -4.70 -7.44 11.76
CA LYS A 695 -3.55 -7.71 12.62
C LYS A 695 -3.30 -6.50 13.52
N ILE A 696 -3.35 -6.69 14.83
CA ILE A 696 -3.11 -5.67 15.85
C ILE A 696 -1.77 -5.98 16.51
N CYS A 697 -0.79 -5.10 16.32
CA CYS A 697 0.49 -5.15 17.03
C CYS A 697 0.49 -4.11 18.15
N LYS A 698 0.77 -4.53 19.38
CA LYS A 698 0.80 -3.62 20.55
C LYS A 698 1.73 -4.12 21.64
N LEU A 699 2.03 -3.25 22.59
CA LEU A 699 2.75 -3.60 23.82
C LEU A 699 1.75 -4.00 24.90
N ASN A 700 2.02 -5.08 25.62
CA ASN A 700 1.22 -5.56 26.74
C ASN A 700 2.09 -5.89 27.96
N GLN A 701 1.45 -6.02 29.12
CA GLN A 701 2.03 -6.66 30.32
C GLN A 701 2.08 -8.17 30.14
N SER A 702 2.91 -8.88 30.93
CA SER A 702 3.13 -10.32 30.74
C SER A 702 1.90 -11.21 30.94
N ASN A 703 0.83 -10.68 31.55
CA ASN A 703 -0.38 -11.42 31.85
C ASN A 703 -1.15 -11.86 30.59
N ASN A 704 -1.55 -13.13 30.55
CA ASN A 704 -2.36 -13.73 29.48
C ASN A 704 -1.73 -13.64 28.08
N ILE A 705 -0.40 -13.62 27.98
CA ILE A 705 0.33 -13.67 26.72
C ILE A 705 0.85 -15.09 26.48
N TYR A 706 0.58 -15.62 25.29
CA TYR A 706 0.97 -16.96 24.89
C TYR A 706 2.21 -16.96 24.01
N ILE A 707 3.06 -17.97 24.18
CA ILE A 707 4.16 -18.24 23.26
C ILE A 707 3.59 -18.83 21.98
N LYS A 708 4.15 -18.44 20.83
CA LYS A 708 3.69 -18.91 19.53
C LYS A 708 4.26 -20.29 19.18
N THR A 709 3.75 -21.34 19.83
CA THR A 709 4.13 -22.73 19.54
C THR A 709 3.07 -23.42 18.67
N LYS A 710 3.47 -24.46 17.92
CA LYS A 710 2.53 -25.25 17.11
C LYS A 710 1.40 -25.88 17.92
N GLN A 711 1.65 -26.23 19.18
CA GLN A 711 0.64 -26.83 20.06
C GLN A 711 -0.40 -25.78 20.48
N ILE A 712 0.06 -24.61 20.94
CA ILE A 712 -0.82 -23.50 21.33
C ILE A 712 -1.63 -23.00 20.13
N GLN A 713 -0.99 -22.87 18.96
CA GLN A 713 -1.68 -22.43 17.74
C GLN A 713 -2.75 -23.41 17.26
N LYS A 714 -2.58 -24.73 17.49
CA LYS A 714 -3.62 -25.72 17.15
C LYS A 714 -4.86 -25.58 18.02
N LEU A 715 -4.70 -25.16 19.28
CA LEU A 715 -5.79 -25.08 20.26
C LEU A 715 -6.41 -23.69 20.38
N PHE A 716 -5.68 -22.61 20.12
CA PHE A 716 -6.19 -21.26 20.29
C PHE A 716 -6.14 -20.40 19.01
N GLU A 717 -5.57 -20.92 17.91
CA GLU A 717 -5.41 -20.24 16.61
C GLU A 717 -4.99 -18.76 16.69
N GLN A 718 -5.95 -17.85 16.62
CA GLN A 718 -5.77 -16.40 16.59
C GLN A 718 -6.63 -15.72 17.68
N HIS A 719 -7.22 -16.51 18.58
CA HIS A 719 -8.16 -16.09 19.61
C HIS A 719 -7.49 -15.65 20.90
N VAL A 720 -6.16 -15.79 20.99
CA VAL A 720 -5.34 -15.34 22.11
C VAL A 720 -4.29 -14.35 21.64
N THR A 721 -3.67 -13.66 22.60
CA THR A 721 -2.57 -12.74 22.32
C THR A 721 -1.26 -13.49 22.33
N TYR A 722 -0.50 -13.41 21.24
CA TYR A 722 0.81 -14.06 21.12
C TYR A 722 1.95 -13.05 21.30
N VAL A 723 3.09 -13.52 21.78
CA VAL A 723 4.36 -12.78 21.67
C VAL A 723 4.73 -12.63 20.19
N ASP A 724 5.11 -11.42 19.77
CA ASP A 724 5.49 -11.09 18.38
C ASP A 724 7.02 -11.12 18.17
N VAL A 725 7.70 -12.02 18.89
CA VAL A 725 9.15 -12.31 18.84
C VAL A 725 9.34 -13.82 19.03
N GLU A 726 10.33 -14.40 18.36
CA GLU A 726 10.69 -15.81 18.54
C GLU A 726 11.37 -16.04 19.89
N ILE A 727 10.92 -17.08 20.60
CA ILE A 727 11.43 -17.44 21.92
C ILE A 727 12.41 -18.62 21.79
N ASP A 728 13.59 -18.47 22.39
CA ASP A 728 14.57 -19.54 22.46
C ASP A 728 14.11 -20.63 23.44
N SER A 729 13.98 -21.84 22.92
CA SER A 729 13.57 -23.05 23.65
C SER A 729 14.49 -23.44 24.82
N ASN A 730 15.72 -22.93 24.87
CA ASN A 730 16.68 -23.23 25.94
C ASN A 730 16.73 -22.15 27.05
N SER A 731 15.94 -21.07 26.94
CA SER A 731 15.97 -19.96 27.91
C SER A 731 14.89 -20.09 28.98
N SER A 732 15.20 -19.78 30.25
CA SER A 732 14.17 -19.67 31.31
C SER A 732 13.36 -18.37 31.24
N PHE A 733 13.67 -17.50 30.26
CA PHE A 733 13.16 -16.14 30.13
C PHE A 733 11.64 -16.06 30.10
N ALA A 734 11.01 -16.87 29.24
CA ALA A 734 9.58 -16.83 29.05
C ALA A 734 8.80 -17.25 30.30
N ASN A 735 9.25 -18.34 30.94
CA ASN A 735 8.70 -18.82 32.20
C ASN A 735 8.89 -17.78 33.32
N ASP A 736 10.08 -17.18 33.41
CA ASP A 736 10.37 -16.19 34.44
C ASP A 736 9.50 -14.93 34.29
N LEU A 737 9.18 -14.52 33.07
CA LEU A 737 8.24 -13.42 32.79
C LEU A 737 6.76 -13.81 33.01
N GLY A 738 6.44 -15.10 33.15
CA GLY A 738 5.08 -15.59 33.28
C GLY A 738 4.33 -15.71 31.95
N LEU A 739 5.05 -15.86 30.84
CA LEU A 739 4.46 -16.14 29.54
C LEU A 739 3.95 -17.58 29.50
N ILE A 740 2.80 -17.79 28.84
CA ILE A 740 2.13 -19.10 28.83
C ILE A 740 2.74 -19.97 27.73
N GLU A 741 3.54 -20.96 28.12
CA GLU A 741 4.17 -21.96 27.25
C GLU A 741 3.40 -23.28 27.20
N HIS A 742 2.72 -23.64 28.29
CA HIS A 742 1.94 -24.86 28.43
C HIS A 742 0.49 -24.52 28.67
N ILE A 743 -0.40 -25.27 28.03
CA ILE A 743 -1.85 -25.12 28.16
C ILE A 743 -2.35 -26.26 29.04
N ALA A 744 -3.01 -25.94 30.15
CA ALA A 744 -3.76 -26.89 30.94
C ALA A 744 -5.18 -27.09 30.36
N LEU A 745 -5.82 -28.21 30.69
CA LEU A 745 -7.20 -28.47 30.28
C LEU A 745 -8.15 -27.35 30.72
N ASP A 746 -7.98 -26.84 31.94
CA ASP A 746 -8.81 -25.74 32.49
C ASP A 746 -8.70 -24.45 31.67
N ASP A 747 -7.54 -24.16 31.07
CA ASP A 747 -7.35 -23.00 30.19
C ASP A 747 -8.17 -23.15 28.90
N VAL A 748 -8.15 -24.36 28.32
CA VAL A 748 -8.93 -24.68 27.11
C VAL A 748 -10.43 -24.58 27.39
N ILE A 749 -10.88 -25.13 28.52
CA ILE A 749 -12.29 -25.07 28.93
C ILE A 749 -12.70 -23.61 29.16
N SER A 750 -11.92 -22.85 29.91
CA SER A 750 -12.23 -21.45 30.22
C SER A 750 -12.34 -20.62 28.94
N MET A 751 -11.43 -20.83 28.00
CA MET A 751 -11.44 -20.15 26.71
C MET A 751 -12.64 -20.57 25.84
N LEU A 752 -12.96 -21.87 25.80
CA LEU A 752 -14.13 -22.39 25.09
C LEU A 752 -15.43 -21.82 25.66
N ILE A 753 -15.57 -21.78 26.99
CA ILE A 753 -16.73 -21.16 27.65
C ILE A 753 -16.83 -19.68 27.29
N HIS A 754 -15.71 -18.95 27.29
CA HIS A 754 -15.71 -17.55 26.87
C HIS A 754 -16.10 -17.37 25.39
N TRP A 755 -15.73 -18.30 24.50
CA TRP A 755 -16.19 -18.27 23.11
C TRP A 755 -17.68 -18.57 22.97
N CYS A 756 -18.23 -19.44 23.82
CA CYS A 756 -19.66 -19.76 23.87
C CYS A 756 -20.54 -18.55 24.25
N GLU A 757 -19.99 -17.57 24.96
CA GLU A 757 -20.71 -16.33 25.31
C GLU A 757 -20.89 -15.38 24.10
N LYS A 758 -20.15 -15.59 23.02
CA LYS A 758 -20.23 -14.76 21.81
C LYS A 758 -21.43 -15.17 20.98
N SER A 759 -22.24 -14.18 20.58
CA SER A 759 -23.38 -14.41 19.68
C SER A 759 -22.95 -14.94 18.30
N ILE A 760 -21.78 -14.49 17.82
CA ILE A 760 -21.15 -14.94 16.59
C ILE A 760 -19.67 -15.19 16.90
N PHE A 761 -19.18 -16.35 16.47
CA PHE A 761 -17.78 -16.74 16.58
C PHE A 761 -17.19 -17.01 15.20
N TYR A 762 -15.99 -16.47 14.97
CA TYR A 762 -15.25 -16.62 13.72
C TYR A 762 -14.10 -17.57 13.97
N THR A 763 -13.99 -18.67 13.24
CA THR A 763 -12.91 -19.65 13.46
C THR A 763 -12.75 -20.57 12.26
N SER A 764 -11.81 -21.52 12.27
CA SER A 764 -11.73 -22.58 11.25
C SER A 764 -12.39 -23.87 11.75
N LEU A 765 -12.89 -24.71 10.83
CA LEU A 765 -13.36 -26.06 11.20
C LEU A 765 -12.24 -26.91 11.81
N SER A 766 -11.03 -26.79 11.26
CA SER A 766 -9.86 -27.52 11.77
C SER A 766 -9.54 -27.16 13.22
N HIS A 767 -9.69 -25.89 13.61
CA HIS A 767 -9.53 -25.46 14.99
C HIS A 767 -10.56 -26.10 15.93
N MET A 768 -11.84 -26.06 15.58
CA MET A 768 -12.87 -26.69 16.40
C MET A 768 -12.68 -28.20 16.51
N GLN A 769 -12.27 -28.87 15.41
CA GLN A 769 -11.91 -30.29 15.43
C GLN A 769 -10.75 -30.56 16.42
N ASN A 770 -9.71 -29.72 16.43
CA ASN A 770 -8.60 -29.84 17.37
C ASN A 770 -9.06 -29.66 18.83
N ILE A 771 -9.94 -28.70 19.10
CA ILE A 771 -10.54 -28.49 20.44
C ILE A 771 -11.29 -29.74 20.91
N TYR A 772 -12.18 -30.30 20.08
CA TYR A 772 -12.96 -31.49 20.47
C TYR A 772 -12.07 -32.71 20.70
N ASN A 773 -11.05 -32.92 19.86
CA ASN A 773 -10.07 -33.98 20.07
C ASN A 773 -9.30 -33.79 21.37
N TYR A 774 -8.89 -32.56 21.68
CA TYR A 774 -8.13 -32.26 22.89
C TYR A 774 -8.96 -32.50 24.15
N ILE A 775 -10.21 -32.04 24.18
CA ILE A 775 -11.13 -32.28 25.30
C ILE A 775 -11.38 -33.78 25.46
N TYR A 776 -11.66 -34.49 24.36
CA TYR A 776 -11.87 -35.94 24.39
C TYR A 776 -10.68 -36.72 24.96
N GLN A 777 -9.45 -36.30 24.67
CA GLN A 777 -8.25 -36.99 25.11
C GLN A 777 -7.85 -36.70 26.56
N ASN A 778 -8.20 -35.52 27.09
CA ASN A 778 -7.65 -35.01 28.35
C ASN A 778 -8.68 -34.87 29.48
N MET A 779 -9.99 -34.86 29.18
CA MET A 779 -11.06 -34.67 30.17
C MET A 779 -11.66 -36.01 30.62
N SER A 780 -12.05 -36.12 31.90
CA SER A 780 -12.77 -37.31 32.35
C SER A 780 -14.20 -37.36 31.82
N ARG A 781 -14.78 -38.55 31.71
CA ARG A 781 -16.13 -38.75 31.17
C ARG A 781 -17.22 -37.99 31.96
N ASN A 782 -17.05 -37.87 33.28
CA ASN A 782 -18.03 -37.21 34.15
C ASN A 782 -17.98 -35.68 33.97
N GLU A 783 -16.78 -35.09 33.93
CA GLU A 783 -16.59 -33.65 33.68
C GLU A 783 -17.08 -33.26 32.28
N LEU A 784 -16.84 -34.12 31.30
CA LEU A 784 -17.31 -33.91 29.93
C LEU A 784 -18.83 -33.89 29.83
N GLN A 785 -19.53 -34.81 30.50
CA GLN A 785 -20.99 -34.76 30.52
C GLN A 785 -21.53 -33.56 31.27
N ASP A 786 -20.89 -33.14 32.37
CA ASP A 786 -21.29 -31.92 33.05
C ASP A 786 -21.13 -30.69 32.14
N LEU A 787 -19.99 -30.56 31.44
CA LEU A 787 -19.74 -29.47 30.51
C LEU A 787 -20.74 -29.45 29.34
N ILE A 788 -21.00 -30.60 28.72
CA ILE A 788 -21.94 -30.73 27.58
C ILE A 788 -23.37 -30.38 28.00
N ASN A 789 -23.79 -30.80 29.20
CA ASN A 789 -25.15 -30.56 29.68
C ASN A 789 -25.36 -29.13 30.19
N THR A 790 -24.29 -28.42 30.57
CA THR A 790 -24.39 -27.07 31.16
C THR A 790 -24.00 -25.94 30.21
N LYS A 791 -23.24 -26.20 29.14
CA LYS A 791 -22.71 -25.17 28.23
C LYS A 791 -22.96 -25.51 26.75
N PRO A 792 -23.19 -24.51 25.89
CA PRO A 792 -23.47 -24.73 24.46
C PRO A 792 -22.19 -24.96 23.64
N ILE A 793 -21.45 -26.04 23.91
CA ILE A 793 -20.08 -26.19 23.37
C ILE A 793 -19.99 -26.62 21.89
N PHE A 794 -21.12 -26.88 21.22
CA PHE A 794 -21.12 -27.35 19.84
C PHE A 794 -21.14 -26.18 18.87
N PHE A 795 -20.09 -26.04 18.07
CA PHE A 795 -19.97 -24.98 17.08
C PHE A 795 -20.67 -25.40 15.78
N VAL A 796 -21.50 -24.51 15.24
CA VAL A 796 -22.24 -24.73 14.00
C VAL A 796 -22.03 -23.53 13.06
N PRO A 797 -21.58 -23.76 11.81
CA PRO A 797 -21.48 -22.71 10.80
C PRO A 797 -22.85 -22.12 10.42
N ILE A 798 -22.90 -20.81 10.15
CA ILE A 798 -24.13 -20.12 9.71
C ILE A 798 -24.20 -20.04 8.17
N ASP A 799 -23.05 -19.94 7.49
CA ASP A 799 -22.98 -19.74 6.04
C ASP A 799 -22.63 -21.05 5.30
N SER A 800 -23.23 -21.28 4.13
CA SER A 800 -23.20 -22.56 3.40
C SER A 800 -21.97 -22.79 2.50
N SER A 801 -21.08 -21.81 2.35
CA SER A 801 -19.90 -21.93 1.49
C SER A 801 -18.64 -22.28 2.27
N VAL A 802 -18.32 -23.57 2.34
CA VAL A 802 -17.03 -24.07 2.86
C VAL A 802 -16.09 -24.27 1.67
N ASP A 803 -15.29 -23.24 1.35
CA ASP A 803 -14.08 -23.47 0.55
C ASP A 803 -12.93 -23.69 1.55
N GLY A 804 -12.35 -24.88 1.52
CA GLY A 804 -11.73 -25.60 2.64
C GLY A 804 -10.45 -25.04 3.27
N LYS A 805 -10.22 -23.73 3.30
CA LYS A 805 -9.10 -23.07 4.01
C LYS A 805 -9.40 -21.69 4.61
N ASN A 806 -10.67 -21.29 4.72
CA ASN A 806 -11.05 -19.96 5.23
C ASN A 806 -11.65 -19.99 6.64
N ILE A 807 -11.56 -18.85 7.30
CA ILE A 807 -12.26 -18.55 8.55
C ILE A 807 -13.75 -18.48 8.26
N ILE A 808 -14.54 -19.19 9.06
CA ILE A 808 -15.99 -19.31 8.93
C ILE A 808 -16.69 -18.60 10.08
N ARG A 809 -17.88 -18.10 9.78
CA ARG A 809 -18.79 -17.48 10.73
C ARG A 809 -19.77 -18.52 11.25
N GLY A 810 -19.86 -18.67 12.56
CA GLY A 810 -20.75 -19.63 13.20
C GLY A 810 -21.17 -19.21 14.60
N ARG A 811 -21.87 -20.11 15.28
CA ARG A 811 -22.33 -19.93 16.66
C ARG A 811 -22.25 -21.23 17.45
N PHE A 812 -22.27 -21.08 18.76
CA PHE A 812 -22.25 -22.17 19.74
C PHE A 812 -23.68 -22.56 20.13
N VAL A 813 -23.98 -23.85 20.22
CA VAL A 813 -25.31 -24.40 20.52
C VAL A 813 -25.25 -25.56 21.52
N SER A 814 -26.36 -25.79 22.22
CA SER A 814 -26.49 -26.83 23.26
C SER A 814 -26.68 -28.23 22.66
N LEU A 815 -26.49 -29.27 23.47
CA LEU A 815 -26.74 -30.67 23.07
C LEU A 815 -28.16 -30.89 22.50
N SER A 816 -29.16 -30.23 23.10
CA SER A 816 -30.55 -30.29 22.66
C SER A 816 -30.80 -29.62 21.31
N GLU A 817 -29.85 -28.87 20.78
CA GLU A 817 -29.94 -28.13 19.52
C GLU A 817 -29.18 -28.82 18.37
N VAL A 818 -28.55 -29.98 18.59
CA VAL A 818 -27.73 -30.67 17.57
C VAL A 818 -28.15 -32.12 17.36
N CYS A 819 -27.95 -32.60 16.14
CA CYS A 819 -28.00 -34.02 15.77
C CYS A 819 -26.90 -34.31 14.75
N TRP A 820 -26.50 -35.58 14.65
CA TRP A 820 -25.39 -35.97 13.79
C TRP A 820 -25.74 -35.81 12.31
N SER A 821 -26.70 -36.58 11.81
CA SER A 821 -27.03 -36.64 10.38
C SER A 821 -28.54 -36.67 10.13
N ASP A 822 -28.96 -36.30 8.93
CA ASP A 822 -30.29 -36.56 8.40
C ASP A 822 -30.17 -37.35 7.10
N SER A 823 -30.62 -38.61 7.10
CA SER A 823 -30.52 -39.46 5.90
C SER A 823 -31.41 -39.01 4.74
N THR A 824 -32.35 -38.08 4.96
CA THR A 824 -33.18 -37.51 3.89
C THR A 824 -32.57 -36.28 3.23
N ASN A 825 -31.63 -35.59 3.91
CA ASN A 825 -31.14 -34.25 3.57
C ASN A 825 -32.23 -33.15 3.48
N LEU A 826 -33.46 -33.42 3.90
CA LEU A 826 -34.59 -32.50 3.75
C LEU A 826 -34.52 -31.34 4.73
N PHE A 827 -33.96 -31.55 5.92
CA PHE A 827 -33.75 -30.45 6.88
C PHE A 827 -32.76 -29.41 6.35
N ILE A 828 -31.74 -29.83 5.58
CA ILE A 828 -30.83 -28.92 4.88
C ILE A 828 -31.56 -28.23 3.72
N LYS A 829 -32.29 -29.00 2.89
CA LYS A 829 -33.06 -28.50 1.74
C LYS A 829 -34.04 -27.39 2.12
N TYR A 830 -34.77 -27.57 3.22
CA TYR A 830 -35.83 -26.66 3.66
C TYR A 830 -35.39 -25.63 4.72
N SER A 831 -34.12 -25.60 5.10
CA SER A 831 -33.55 -24.76 6.19
C SER A 831 -33.89 -23.25 6.11
N SER A 832 -34.09 -22.70 4.91
CA SER A 832 -34.45 -21.29 4.71
C SER A 832 -35.92 -20.98 5.03
N SER A 833 -36.81 -21.97 4.82
CA SER A 833 -38.27 -21.84 4.95
C SER A 833 -38.81 -22.47 6.24
N PHE A 834 -38.13 -23.48 6.76
CA PHE A 834 -38.49 -24.22 7.98
C PHE A 834 -37.66 -23.72 9.17
N LYS A 835 -38.19 -22.72 9.90
CA LYS A 835 -37.48 -22.04 11.00
C LYS A 835 -37.77 -22.60 12.40
N THR A 836 -38.60 -23.62 12.53
CA THR A 836 -39.07 -24.16 13.82
C THR A 836 -38.03 -25.10 14.43
N ASN A 837 -37.59 -24.85 15.69
CA ASN A 837 -36.83 -25.71 16.64
C ASN A 837 -36.16 -27.00 16.11
N SER A 838 -35.60 -26.98 14.90
CA SER A 838 -34.96 -28.13 14.27
C SER A 838 -33.51 -28.11 14.68
N ARG A 839 -33.02 -29.25 15.17
CA ARG A 839 -31.63 -29.38 15.55
C ARG A 839 -30.71 -29.23 14.35
N PHE A 840 -29.55 -28.61 14.56
CA PHE A 840 -28.52 -28.45 13.55
C PHE A 840 -27.88 -29.79 13.22
N ILE A 841 -27.68 -30.04 11.92
CA ILE A 841 -27.00 -31.23 11.39
C ILE A 841 -25.51 -30.91 11.28
N ILE A 842 -24.67 -31.71 11.94
CA ILE A 842 -23.24 -31.42 12.06
C ILE A 842 -22.32 -32.36 11.27
N GLU A 843 -22.84 -33.49 10.77
CA GLU A 843 -22.08 -34.48 9.97
C GLU A 843 -21.32 -33.89 8.77
N PRO A 844 -21.86 -32.91 8.02
CA PRO A 844 -21.12 -32.28 6.91
C PRO A 844 -19.84 -31.55 7.33
N TYR A 845 -19.73 -31.15 8.61
CA TYR A 845 -18.62 -30.33 9.11
C TYR A 845 -17.58 -31.12 9.91
N TYR A 846 -18.00 -32.24 10.50
CA TYR A 846 -17.20 -33.01 11.46
C TYR A 846 -17.07 -34.50 11.09
N THR A 847 -17.19 -34.84 9.81
CA THR A 847 -17.25 -36.24 9.31
C THR A 847 -16.18 -37.16 9.90
N GLU A 848 -14.94 -36.68 10.08
CA GLU A 848 -13.80 -37.44 10.63
C GLU A 848 -13.92 -37.74 12.14
N GLN A 849 -14.80 -37.05 12.87
CA GLN A 849 -14.97 -37.14 14.32
C GLN A 849 -16.25 -37.87 14.75
N LYS A 850 -16.89 -38.61 13.83
CA LYS A 850 -18.17 -39.32 14.06
C LYS A 850 -18.24 -40.09 15.38
N THR A 851 -17.22 -40.89 15.68
CA THR A 851 -17.15 -41.68 16.91
C THR A 851 -17.13 -40.80 18.17
N ILE A 852 -16.40 -39.68 18.15
CA ILE A 852 -16.35 -38.76 19.29
C ILE A 852 -17.72 -38.14 19.54
N PHE A 853 -18.40 -37.67 18.48
CA PHE A 853 -19.69 -37.01 18.62
C PHE A 853 -20.83 -37.98 19.01
N LEU A 854 -20.86 -39.19 18.46
CA LEU A 854 -21.91 -40.17 18.76
C LEU A 854 -21.65 -40.92 20.06
N ASP A 855 -20.46 -41.49 20.23
CA ASP A 855 -20.19 -42.45 21.31
C ASP A 855 -19.75 -41.75 22.61
N THR A 856 -19.01 -40.63 22.49
CA THR A 856 -18.52 -39.87 23.64
C THR A 856 -19.46 -38.73 24.02
N PHE A 857 -19.78 -37.83 23.08
CA PHE A 857 -20.62 -36.66 23.36
C PHE A 857 -22.12 -36.99 23.38
N ALA A 858 -22.49 -38.23 23.02
CA ALA A 858 -23.87 -38.72 23.04
C ALA A 858 -24.85 -37.87 22.20
N ILE A 859 -24.38 -37.29 21.09
CA ILE A 859 -25.27 -36.62 20.14
C ILE A 859 -26.18 -37.66 19.49
N SER A 860 -27.46 -37.33 19.38
CA SER A 860 -28.41 -38.21 18.70
C SER A 860 -28.04 -38.40 17.23
N LEU A 861 -28.14 -39.63 16.74
CA LEU A 861 -27.82 -39.96 15.36
C LEU A 861 -28.69 -39.21 14.34
N ASN A 862 -29.99 -39.07 14.63
CA ASN A 862 -30.98 -38.50 13.71
C ASN A 862 -31.90 -37.48 14.41
N PRO A 863 -32.62 -36.64 13.65
CA PRO A 863 -33.79 -35.91 14.14
C PRO A 863 -34.80 -36.85 14.81
N THR A 864 -35.60 -36.32 15.74
CA THR A 864 -36.64 -37.06 16.44
C THR A 864 -37.84 -37.31 15.53
N VAL A 865 -38.71 -38.25 15.93
CA VAL A 865 -39.99 -38.49 15.23
C VAL A 865 -40.80 -37.20 15.10
N GLU A 866 -40.86 -36.39 16.16
CA GLU A 866 -41.61 -35.12 16.17
C GLU A 866 -41.02 -34.10 15.19
N GLU A 867 -39.69 -34.01 15.09
CA GLU A 867 -39.01 -33.12 14.14
C GLU A 867 -39.33 -33.51 12.69
N TYR A 868 -39.29 -34.80 12.36
CA TYR A 868 -39.67 -35.29 11.03
C TYR A 868 -41.14 -35.05 10.71
N ILE A 869 -42.05 -35.22 11.68
CA ILE A 869 -43.48 -34.91 11.52
C ILE A 869 -43.68 -33.41 11.28
N ASN A 870 -42.99 -32.54 12.02
CA ASN A 870 -43.10 -31.09 11.84
C ASN A 870 -42.57 -30.65 10.47
N LEU A 871 -41.45 -31.24 10.00
CA LEU A 871 -40.95 -30.98 8.65
C LEU A 871 -41.94 -31.46 7.59
N LEU A 872 -42.56 -32.62 7.80
CA LEU A 872 -43.58 -33.15 6.90
C LEU A 872 -44.81 -32.24 6.83
N VAL A 873 -45.28 -31.72 7.97
CA VAL A 873 -46.38 -30.71 8.02
C VAL A 873 -45.98 -29.45 7.26
N HIS A 874 -44.73 -29.00 7.39
CA HIS A 874 -44.23 -27.85 6.63
C HIS A 874 -44.23 -28.12 5.13
N ILE A 875 -43.70 -29.26 4.68
CA ILE A 875 -43.71 -29.66 3.26
C ILE A 875 -45.15 -29.70 2.72
N ALA A 876 -46.08 -30.27 3.49
CA ALA A 876 -47.49 -30.34 3.11
C ALA A 876 -48.20 -28.96 3.08
N SER A 877 -47.63 -27.94 3.73
CA SER A 877 -48.12 -26.56 3.66
C SER A 877 -47.66 -25.80 2.41
N LEU A 878 -46.67 -26.34 1.67
CA LEU A 878 -46.16 -25.76 0.43
C LEU A 878 -47.05 -26.14 -0.76
N GLU A 879 -46.75 -25.54 -1.92
CA GLU A 879 -47.41 -25.90 -3.19
C GLU A 879 -47.16 -27.38 -3.50
N THR A 880 -48.23 -28.12 -3.82
CA THR A 880 -48.14 -29.57 -4.04
C THR A 880 -47.59 -29.85 -5.43
N THR A 881 -46.33 -30.28 -5.48
CA THR A 881 -45.61 -30.69 -6.68
C THR A 881 -45.10 -32.11 -6.53
N ASP A 882 -44.75 -32.77 -7.63
CA ASP A 882 -44.10 -34.09 -7.62
C ASP A 882 -42.88 -34.13 -6.69
N GLU A 883 -42.11 -33.04 -6.63
CA GLU A 883 -40.94 -32.93 -5.76
C GLU A 883 -41.32 -32.93 -4.27
N THR A 884 -42.29 -32.12 -3.85
CA THR A 884 -42.74 -32.08 -2.44
C THR A 884 -43.37 -33.40 -2.00
N VAL A 885 -44.03 -34.10 -2.92
CA VAL A 885 -44.62 -35.42 -2.69
C VAL A 885 -43.52 -36.47 -2.49
N GLN A 886 -42.46 -36.46 -3.31
CA GLN A 886 -41.29 -37.33 -3.12
C GLN A 886 -40.50 -37.04 -1.83
N ASP A 887 -40.39 -35.77 -1.45
CA ASP A 887 -39.76 -35.40 -0.18
C ASP A 887 -40.58 -35.92 1.02
N ALA A 888 -41.90 -35.80 0.99
CA ALA A 888 -42.78 -36.37 2.02
C ALA A 888 -42.65 -37.90 2.10
N PHE A 889 -42.56 -38.61 0.97
CA PHE A 889 -42.33 -40.05 0.94
C PHE A 889 -41.00 -40.44 1.59
N SER A 890 -39.95 -39.65 1.39
CA SER A 890 -38.65 -39.90 2.04
C SER A 890 -38.75 -39.85 3.56
N ILE A 891 -39.62 -38.99 4.12
CA ILE A 891 -39.90 -38.95 5.57
C ILE A 891 -40.71 -40.17 6.01
N PHE A 892 -41.78 -40.52 5.28
CA PHE A 892 -42.60 -41.69 5.59
C PHE A 892 -41.79 -42.99 5.63
N LYS A 893 -40.84 -43.16 4.71
CA LYS A 893 -39.95 -44.32 4.67
C LYS A 893 -39.12 -44.48 5.95
N ILE A 894 -38.64 -43.37 6.53
CA ILE A 894 -37.90 -43.39 7.80
C ILE A 894 -38.82 -43.73 8.96
N LEU A 895 -39.97 -43.06 9.05
CA LEU A 895 -40.94 -43.29 10.12
C LEU A 895 -41.44 -44.74 10.12
N GLY A 896 -41.70 -45.33 8.94
CA GLY A 896 -42.07 -46.73 8.81
C GLY A 896 -40.98 -47.68 9.26
N LYS A 897 -39.73 -47.44 8.87
CA LYS A 897 -38.59 -48.25 9.34
C LYS A 897 -38.42 -48.20 10.86
N TRP A 898 -38.64 -47.05 11.49
CA TRP A 898 -38.58 -46.91 12.96
C TRP A 898 -39.77 -47.57 13.67
N CYS A 899 -40.94 -47.57 13.04
CA CYS A 899 -42.12 -48.28 13.55
C CYS A 899 -41.94 -49.81 13.52
N GLU A 900 -41.26 -50.37 12.50
CA GLU A 900 -40.94 -51.81 12.45
C GLU A 900 -39.95 -52.22 13.55
N GLN A 901 -39.12 -51.29 14.02
CA GLN A 901 -38.14 -51.48 15.10
C GLN A 901 -38.73 -51.13 16.48
N SER A 902 -40.03 -51.37 16.67
CA SER A 902 -40.93 -50.85 17.72
C SER A 902 -40.40 -50.85 19.16
N SER A 903 -39.39 -51.65 19.50
CA SER A 903 -38.73 -51.67 20.81
C SER A 903 -37.71 -50.53 21.04
N GLN A 904 -37.36 -49.74 20.03
CA GLN A 904 -36.21 -48.80 20.10
C GLN A 904 -36.54 -47.33 19.77
N PHE A 905 -37.63 -47.02 19.05
CA PHE A 905 -37.88 -45.67 18.53
C PHE A 905 -39.30 -45.12 18.78
N ILE A 906 -40.35 -45.77 18.28
CA ILE A 906 -41.75 -45.38 18.54
C ILE A 906 -42.71 -46.57 18.34
N GLU A 907 -43.75 -46.66 19.16
CA GLU A 907 -44.82 -47.66 19.01
C GLU A 907 -45.84 -47.25 17.93
N LYS A 908 -46.41 -48.24 17.23
CA LYS A 908 -47.37 -48.01 16.14
C LYS A 908 -48.55 -47.12 16.55
N GLN A 909 -49.10 -47.36 17.74
CA GLN A 909 -50.26 -46.61 18.24
C GLN A 909 -49.92 -45.13 18.52
N ASP A 910 -48.72 -44.87 19.03
CA ASP A 910 -48.27 -43.51 19.36
C ASP A 910 -47.94 -42.72 18.10
N LEU A 911 -47.32 -43.36 17.10
CA LEU A 911 -47.10 -42.76 15.79
C LEU A 911 -48.42 -42.44 15.09
N GLN A 912 -49.39 -43.36 15.12
CA GLN A 912 -50.72 -43.11 14.56
C GLN A 912 -51.37 -41.90 15.22
N ASN A 913 -51.38 -41.83 16.55
CA ASN A 913 -51.94 -40.68 17.29
C ASN A 913 -51.24 -39.36 16.94
N LYS A 914 -49.91 -39.36 16.73
CA LYS A 914 -49.14 -38.17 16.34
C LYS A 914 -49.46 -37.71 14.93
N LEU A 915 -49.75 -38.63 14.00
CA LEU A 915 -50.10 -38.33 12.61
C LEU A 915 -51.59 -38.00 12.42
N SER A 916 -52.46 -38.44 13.34
CA SER A 916 -53.89 -38.09 13.33
C SER A 916 -54.09 -36.57 13.28
N HIS A 917 -55.15 -36.14 12.59
CA HIS A 917 -55.52 -34.74 12.40
C HIS A 917 -54.53 -33.88 11.59
N LYS A 918 -53.46 -34.46 11.01
CA LYS A 918 -52.49 -33.73 10.16
C LYS A 918 -52.75 -34.02 8.69
N SER A 919 -52.92 -32.97 7.90
CA SER A 919 -53.11 -33.07 6.44
C SER A 919 -51.77 -33.23 5.73
N ILE A 920 -51.23 -34.44 5.75
CA ILE A 920 -49.86 -34.77 5.32
C ILE A 920 -49.80 -35.94 4.33
N PHE A 921 -50.93 -36.55 3.98
CA PHE A 921 -50.98 -37.66 3.01
C PHE A 921 -51.31 -37.11 1.61
N PRO A 922 -50.45 -37.30 0.60
CA PRO A 922 -50.69 -36.77 -0.74
C PRO A 922 -51.72 -37.63 -1.48
N THR A 923 -52.49 -37.00 -2.36
CA THR A 923 -53.48 -37.68 -3.21
C THR A 923 -53.11 -37.58 -4.69
N ARG A 924 -53.66 -38.46 -5.53
CA ARG A 924 -53.46 -38.46 -7.00
C ARG A 924 -53.84 -37.13 -7.67
N ASP A 925 -54.66 -36.29 -7.01
CA ASP A 925 -55.05 -34.96 -7.48
C ASP A 925 -54.13 -33.84 -6.96
N HIS A 926 -52.94 -34.15 -6.42
CA HIS A 926 -52.02 -33.19 -5.81
C HIS A 926 -52.66 -32.37 -4.67
N ARG A 927 -53.44 -33.02 -3.79
CA ARG A 927 -53.96 -32.45 -2.54
C ARG A 927 -53.44 -33.22 -1.34
N TRP A 928 -53.28 -32.55 -0.19
CA TRP A 928 -52.93 -33.18 1.08
C TRP A 928 -54.17 -33.47 1.93
N VAL A 929 -54.26 -34.66 2.49
CA VAL A 929 -55.37 -35.14 3.33
C VAL A 929 -54.86 -35.70 4.67
N CYS A 930 -55.75 -35.82 5.64
CA CYS A 930 -55.47 -36.37 6.97
C CYS A 930 -56.15 -37.74 7.16
N LEU A 931 -55.73 -38.50 8.18
CA LEU A 931 -56.29 -39.82 8.49
C LEU A 931 -57.78 -39.77 8.90
N ASP A 932 -58.30 -38.61 9.29
CA ASP A 932 -59.69 -38.44 9.68
C ASP A 932 -60.61 -38.12 8.49
N ASP A 933 -60.04 -37.82 7.32
CA ASP A 933 -60.82 -37.55 6.10
C ASP A 933 -61.52 -38.83 5.67
N ASN A 934 -62.85 -38.81 5.59
CA ASN A 934 -63.65 -39.98 5.25
C ASN A 934 -64.54 -39.70 4.02
N PRO A 935 -64.52 -40.56 2.98
CA PRO A 935 -63.74 -41.80 2.87
C PRO A 935 -62.29 -41.58 2.42
N LEU A 936 -61.33 -42.19 3.14
CA LEU A 936 -59.92 -42.32 2.74
C LEU A 936 -59.74 -43.65 2.01
N ILE A 937 -59.28 -43.64 0.76
CA ILE A 937 -59.16 -44.87 -0.05
C ILE A 937 -57.70 -45.12 -0.41
N SER A 938 -57.24 -46.34 -0.13
CA SER A 938 -55.90 -46.81 -0.46
C SER A 938 -55.68 -46.89 -1.97
N ASP A 939 -54.44 -46.71 -2.41
CA ASP A 939 -54.01 -46.83 -3.81
C ASP A 939 -54.08 -48.29 -4.31
N ASN A 940 -55.28 -48.77 -4.57
CA ASN A 940 -55.53 -50.07 -5.18
C ASN A 940 -56.34 -49.83 -6.44
N ASP A 941 -55.79 -50.16 -7.61
CA ASP A 941 -56.44 -49.88 -8.90
C ASP A 941 -57.81 -50.57 -9.04
N ASP A 942 -58.01 -51.73 -8.41
CA ASP A 942 -59.31 -52.43 -8.40
C ASP A 942 -60.34 -51.69 -7.52
N ILE A 943 -59.89 -51.09 -6.40
CA ILE A 943 -60.75 -50.29 -5.52
C ILE A 943 -61.00 -48.91 -6.13
N ALA A 944 -59.97 -48.27 -6.71
CA ALA A 944 -60.09 -46.97 -7.38
C ALA A 944 -61.08 -47.02 -8.55
N GLN A 945 -61.12 -48.13 -9.32
CA GLN A 945 -62.11 -48.34 -10.38
C GLN A 945 -63.56 -48.30 -9.86
N LEU A 946 -63.84 -48.82 -8.66
CA LEU A 946 -65.18 -48.83 -8.05
C LEU A 946 -65.69 -47.44 -7.70
N PHE A 947 -64.81 -46.45 -7.52
CA PHE A 947 -65.17 -45.09 -7.09
C PHE A 947 -64.96 -44.01 -8.17
N THR A 948 -64.70 -44.40 -9.41
CA THR A 948 -64.49 -43.51 -10.58
C THR A 948 -65.62 -42.51 -10.87
N GLN A 949 -66.82 -42.71 -10.30
CA GLN A 949 -67.97 -41.81 -10.49
C GLN A 949 -68.12 -40.72 -9.41
N ILE A 950 -67.27 -40.72 -8.37
CA ILE A 950 -67.33 -39.73 -7.29
C ILE A 950 -66.26 -38.65 -7.52
N ASN A 951 -66.69 -37.44 -7.86
CA ASN A 951 -65.79 -36.29 -7.99
C ASN A 951 -65.19 -35.91 -6.62
N ASN A 952 -63.90 -35.56 -6.60
CA ASN A 952 -63.12 -35.11 -5.43
C ASN A 952 -62.79 -36.16 -4.36
N LEU A 953 -62.89 -37.45 -4.66
CA LEU A 953 -62.52 -38.52 -3.72
C LEU A 953 -61.00 -38.49 -3.42
N PRO A 954 -60.56 -38.47 -2.16
CA PRO A 954 -59.13 -38.45 -1.83
C PRO A 954 -58.52 -39.85 -1.98
N LEU A 955 -57.97 -40.12 -3.15
CA LEU A 955 -57.15 -41.32 -3.42
C LEU A 955 -55.72 -41.03 -2.99
N ILE A 956 -55.24 -41.67 -1.93
CA ILE A 956 -53.83 -41.52 -1.51
C ILE A 956 -52.95 -42.00 -2.66
N ASP A 957 -51.97 -41.19 -3.05
CA ASP A 957 -50.96 -41.57 -4.04
C ASP A 957 -49.91 -42.43 -3.33
N ILE A 958 -49.79 -43.73 -3.64
CA ILE A 958 -48.80 -44.62 -3.02
C ILE A 958 -47.90 -45.19 -4.13
N PRO A 959 -46.60 -44.91 -4.15
CA PRO A 959 -45.71 -45.44 -5.18
C PRO A 959 -45.75 -46.97 -5.23
N SER A 960 -46.21 -47.52 -6.36
CA SER A 960 -46.55 -48.94 -6.55
C SER A 960 -45.37 -49.92 -6.56
N SER A 961 -44.14 -49.48 -6.28
CA SER A 961 -42.92 -50.27 -6.45
C SER A 961 -42.02 -50.44 -5.22
N ASP A 962 -42.34 -49.88 -4.05
CA ASP A 962 -41.49 -50.01 -2.86
C ASP A 962 -42.28 -50.59 -1.66
N SER A 963 -42.04 -51.87 -1.36
CA SER A 963 -42.74 -52.69 -0.34
C SER A 963 -42.71 -52.12 1.07
N THR A 964 -41.86 -51.13 1.32
CA THR A 964 -41.71 -50.45 2.60
C THR A 964 -42.87 -49.48 2.88
N TYR A 965 -43.48 -48.90 1.85
CA TYR A 965 -44.60 -47.93 1.98
C TYR A 965 -45.93 -48.61 2.29
N TYR A 966 -46.20 -49.75 1.64
CA TYR A 966 -47.38 -50.57 1.88
C TYR A 966 -47.48 -51.14 3.31
N LYS A 967 -46.37 -51.16 4.04
CA LYS A 967 -46.32 -51.61 5.44
C LYS A 967 -46.46 -50.46 6.45
N PHE A 968 -46.16 -49.23 6.02
CA PHE A 968 -46.25 -48.03 6.85
C PHE A 968 -47.69 -47.53 6.96
N ILE A 969 -48.42 -47.52 5.83
CA ILE A 969 -49.87 -47.32 5.76
C ILE A 969 -50.56 -48.55 6.35
#